data_AF-A0A1J5TD91-F1
#
_entry.id   AF-A0A1J5TD91-F1
#
_cell.length_a   1.000
_cell.length_b   1.000
_cell.length_c   1.000
_cell.angle_alpha   90.00
_cell.angle_beta   90.00
_cell.angle_gamma   90.00
#
_symmetry.space_group_name_H-M   'P 1'
#
loop_
_entity.id
_entity.type
_entity.pdbx_description
1 polymer ?
#
loop_
_entity_poly.entity_id
_entity_poly.type
_entity_poly.pdbx_seq_one_letter_code
_entity_poly.pdbx_strand_id
1 'polypeptide(L)'
;MEWKQLKIADKHRAKDRQARAQAEHDQPLYQVWDCLLNDYREIFVKKLIVWFAGTLLCACAISAVFAAPTVTKPKNDYNITINYELGMHCTGFDFSYCCVLPPYNSVQSQVIKTSTGPNKYPELLEADAKDPGVLVDGKKRFRLSYGHLDNTYSEGSKLKYWDVPYDVNGDGKYGPNENVANAYFSHLYVYKDLKGTNPKNTSADKEKLFVGIQIPVPRDNGPAGAAVPSPMKGGHLHYTGEVGTIVYTKSPVLDNVPIMLTNPGIWDALGLPLTPFNDRSVQDPLTLTEADIQPFQEAWVSLVDEKTGAPVIDSHSGKPITFVGTSPIDIPNCANCHSNKTANGDKFTLYKQEREFWKGLGASDWIANLKATSVSILEMHDDRTGTDFLKNYNPNSRSLDNRLGRDPVLCQKCHADNVIGVLSSKTFKDPKTGVEMTISPLTQAIHTVHQTKAPLPDSHGRTASCQGCHPAHRQDGKMASYPITPDGKNAFALGDNRDASGGCFVGRDVHANRNMRHDGIDIPAHLNAIGQWLQSNVSQIGNNEGGKGLWCTNCHNQLTRELYQRDNLTNAYKQTGTTIRNKSLDEIAKAIGVSTDELKSRYLDPKVVLNDKGEDTPGASGILQTWAAKRMVPDIAVIALKDGGPMVTKDEDGDINVSILSANPAVDISKLKLPAGATGATAVPYDAATHGRDYWLSPGAPHCADCHAAPFVEGQGGRAFPINQPGKYSVMRYSKGHAGLTCQSCHESIHGLYPVTATTDVTSYKQAAQYNPDGSHGPLKCASCHETNKVGVPLIAKKKEHVWDGKPILNDFNLAVTWMHGSAKDLGGAVPKD
;
A
#
# COMPACT_ATOMS: atom_id res chain seq x y z
N MET A 1 -19.05 -50.86 -44.26
CA MET A 1 -18.25 -49.65 -43.94
C MET A 1 -18.68 -49.08 -42.57
N GLU A 2 -18.79 -49.84 -41.48
CA GLU A 2 -17.77 -50.67 -40.79
C GLU A 2 -16.57 -49.85 -40.30
N TRP A 3 -16.24 -49.75 -39.00
CA TRP A 3 -16.27 -50.64 -37.81
C TRP A 3 -15.12 -51.65 -37.67
N LYS A 4 -14.60 -51.74 -36.42
CA LYS A 4 -13.54 -52.65 -35.90
C LYS A 4 -12.13 -52.35 -36.44
N GLN A 5 -11.16 -52.00 -35.62
CA GLN A 5 -10.70 -52.81 -34.48
C GLN A 5 -10.78 -52.13 -33.09
N LEU A 6 -10.35 -52.86 -32.06
CA LEU A 6 -10.57 -52.61 -30.64
C LEU A 6 -9.25 -52.62 -29.87
N LYS A 7 -9.28 -51.97 -28.70
CA LYS A 7 -8.64 -52.35 -27.42
C LYS A 7 -7.45 -53.35 -27.48
N ILE A 8 -6.29 -52.92 -26.97
CA ILE A 8 -5.61 -53.49 -25.77
C ILE A 8 -4.33 -52.67 -25.50
N ALA A 9 -4.37 -51.84 -24.45
CA ALA A 9 -3.19 -51.23 -23.81
C ALA A 9 -3.46 -50.76 -22.35
N ASP A 10 -4.67 -50.99 -21.84
CA ASP A 10 -5.22 -50.28 -20.68
C ASP A 10 -5.30 -51.19 -19.44
N LYS A 11 -4.13 -51.60 -18.93
CA LYS A 11 -4.05 -52.52 -17.77
C LYS A 11 -2.82 -52.39 -16.86
N HIS A 12 -2.00 -51.34 -17.02
CA HIS A 12 -0.72 -51.17 -16.29
C HIS A 12 -0.49 -49.78 -15.66
N ARG A 13 -1.55 -48.99 -15.41
CA ARG A 13 -1.47 -47.75 -14.59
C ARG A 13 -2.53 -47.64 -13.48
N ALA A 14 -3.00 -48.78 -12.98
CA ALA A 14 -3.94 -48.86 -11.86
C ALA A 14 -3.39 -49.78 -10.74
N LYS A 15 -2.29 -49.37 -10.09
CA LYS A 15 -1.82 -50.01 -8.83
C LYS A 15 -0.99 -49.10 -7.89
N ASP A 16 -0.29 -48.08 -8.40
CA ASP A 16 0.57 -47.19 -7.58
C ASP A 16 -0.11 -45.90 -7.08
N ARG A 17 -1.34 -46.00 -6.54
CA ARG A 17 -2.02 -44.88 -5.87
C ARG A 17 -2.76 -45.25 -4.57
N GLN A 18 -2.38 -46.35 -3.90
CA GLN A 18 -3.07 -46.79 -2.67
C GLN A 18 -2.13 -47.40 -1.61
N ALA A 19 -0.91 -46.88 -1.48
CA ALA A 19 0.07 -47.36 -0.47
C ALA A 19 1.06 -46.27 0.00
N ARG A 20 0.54 -45.15 0.54
CA ARG A 20 1.28 -44.18 1.41
C ARG A 20 0.33 -43.09 1.94
N ALA A 21 -0.54 -43.46 2.88
CA ALA A 21 -1.50 -42.54 3.52
C ALA A 21 -1.87 -42.99 4.94
N GLN A 22 -0.89 -43.46 5.74
CA GLN A 22 -1.08 -43.76 7.16
C GLN A 22 0.27 -43.95 7.89
N ALA A 23 0.68 -42.93 8.63
CA ALA A 23 1.58 -42.98 9.78
C ALA A 23 1.54 -41.61 10.50
N GLU A 24 1.90 -41.60 11.79
CA GLU A 24 2.28 -40.43 12.59
C GLU A 24 1.19 -39.38 12.90
N HIS A 25 0.38 -39.72 13.89
CA HIS A 25 -0.15 -38.78 14.89
C HIS A 25 -0.03 -39.42 16.29
N ASP A 26 0.06 -38.59 17.33
CA ASP A 26 -0.09 -38.86 18.78
C ASP A 26 1.01 -39.73 19.48
N GLN A 27 1.96 -39.15 20.25
CA GLN A 27 1.92 -38.81 21.72
C GLN A 27 1.96 -40.03 22.69
N PRO A 28 2.40 -39.96 24.00
CA PRO A 28 3.13 -38.92 24.76
C PRO A 28 4.24 -39.42 25.78
N LEU A 29 4.91 -38.47 26.47
CA LEU A 29 5.37 -38.41 27.89
C LEU A 29 6.20 -39.52 28.65
N TYR A 30 7.39 -39.11 29.13
CA TYR A 30 7.98 -39.23 30.51
C TYR A 30 8.59 -40.53 31.13
N GLN A 31 9.77 -40.33 31.78
CA GLN A 31 10.39 -40.95 32.99
C GLN A 31 10.79 -42.45 33.07
N VAL A 32 12.08 -42.70 33.34
CA VAL A 32 12.76 -43.31 34.54
C VAL A 32 14.28 -43.13 34.27
N TRP A 33 15.09 -42.31 34.98
CA TRP A 33 15.69 -42.38 36.34
C TRP A 33 16.74 -43.50 36.60
N ASP A 34 17.81 -43.12 37.32
CA ASP A 34 18.93 -43.93 37.87
C ASP A 34 19.94 -44.61 36.90
N CYS A 35 21.26 -44.66 37.18
CA CYS A 35 22.05 -44.05 38.27
C CYS A 35 23.57 -43.87 37.98
N LEU A 36 24.11 -42.68 38.31
CA LEU A 36 25.38 -42.35 38.99
C LEU A 36 26.80 -42.89 38.58
N LEU A 37 27.69 -41.91 38.28
CA LEU A 37 28.99 -41.58 38.94
C LEU A 37 30.39 -41.98 38.40
N ASN A 38 31.35 -41.07 38.72
CA ASN A 38 32.84 -41.07 38.64
C ASN A 38 33.49 -41.13 37.22
N ASP A 39 34.65 -40.55 36.88
CA ASP A 39 35.59 -39.51 37.39
C ASP A 39 36.67 -39.26 36.27
N TYR A 40 37.57 -38.25 36.18
CA TYR A 40 37.97 -37.01 36.89
C TYR A 40 38.58 -36.01 35.84
N ARG A 41 38.70 -34.68 36.02
CA ARG A 41 39.79 -33.85 36.64
C ARG A 41 41.26 -34.28 36.34
N GLU A 42 42.30 -33.44 36.21
CA GLU A 42 42.52 -31.95 36.17
C GLU A 42 44.01 -31.61 35.78
N ILE A 43 44.27 -30.54 35.01
CA ILE A 43 45.51 -29.69 34.85
C ILE A 43 46.94 -30.31 34.59
N PHE A 44 47.83 -29.45 34.06
CA PHE A 44 49.33 -29.46 33.99
C PHE A 44 50.08 -30.29 32.90
N VAL A 45 51.26 -29.93 32.36
CA VAL A 45 51.88 -28.61 31.97
C VAL A 45 53.21 -28.78 31.18
N LYS A 46 53.66 -27.72 30.44
CA LYS A 46 55.03 -27.41 29.93
C LYS A 46 55.74 -28.29 28.86
N LYS A 47 56.21 -27.57 27.82
CA LYS A 47 57.54 -27.57 27.15
C LYS A 47 58.17 -28.87 26.59
N LEU A 48 58.47 -28.81 25.28
CA LEU A 48 59.77 -29.06 24.59
C LEU A 48 59.49 -28.90 23.07
N ILE A 49 60.05 -28.01 22.24
CA ILE A 49 61.31 -27.24 22.16
C ILE A 49 62.53 -28.06 21.68
N VAL A 50 62.85 -27.87 20.40
CA VAL A 50 64.11 -28.12 19.66
C VAL A 50 64.55 -29.58 19.48
N TRP A 51 64.68 -29.98 18.20
CA TRP A 51 65.79 -30.68 17.50
C TRP A 51 65.31 -30.83 16.03
N PHE A 52 66.08 -30.62 14.96
CA PHE A 52 67.45 -30.11 14.78
C PHE A 52 67.59 -29.44 13.39
N ALA A 53 68.76 -28.91 13.03
CA ALA A 53 69.05 -28.41 11.67
C ALA A 53 69.23 -29.57 10.65
N GLY A 54 69.12 -29.40 9.33
CA GLY A 54 68.79 -28.20 8.52
C GLY A 54 69.42 -28.32 7.10
N THR A 55 68.82 -27.72 6.07
CA THR A 55 69.32 -27.86 4.67
C THR A 55 69.16 -26.58 3.84
N LEU A 56 69.99 -26.45 2.81
CA LEU A 56 70.17 -25.27 1.94
C LEU A 56 69.08 -25.08 0.86
N LEU A 57 69.01 -23.84 0.37
CA LEU A 57 68.61 -23.43 -0.99
C LEU A 57 67.25 -23.92 -1.53
N CYS A 58 66.25 -23.03 -1.46
CA CYS A 58 65.56 -22.62 -2.70
C CYS A 58 64.98 -21.20 -2.57
N ALA A 59 65.68 -20.20 -3.10
CA ALA A 59 65.26 -18.80 -3.08
C ALA A 59 64.24 -18.50 -4.20
N CYS A 60 63.12 -19.23 -4.22
CA CYS A 60 61.97 -18.86 -5.05
C CYS A 60 61.42 -17.53 -4.54
N ALA A 61 61.44 -16.51 -5.40
CA ALA A 61 60.80 -15.24 -5.11
C ALA A 61 59.29 -15.45 -4.96
N ILE A 62 58.80 -15.48 -3.71
CA ILE A 62 57.39 -15.31 -3.43
C ILE A 62 57.07 -13.84 -3.68
N SER A 63 56.89 -13.52 -4.97
CA SER A 63 56.10 -12.38 -5.38
C SER A 63 54.74 -12.55 -4.73
N ALA A 64 54.50 -11.81 -3.65
CA ALA A 64 53.21 -11.73 -3.02
C ALA A 64 52.24 -11.12 -4.04
N VAL A 65 51.57 -11.98 -4.80
CA VAL A 65 50.41 -11.59 -5.59
C VAL A 65 49.37 -11.14 -4.58
N PHE A 66 49.35 -9.84 -4.33
CA PHE A 66 48.23 -9.17 -3.68
C PHE A 66 47.02 -9.47 -4.55
N ALA A 67 46.26 -10.50 -4.19
CA ALA A 67 45.00 -10.83 -4.83
C ALA A 67 44.18 -9.54 -4.84
N ALA A 68 43.89 -9.04 -6.04
CA ALA A 68 43.20 -7.78 -6.20
C ALA A 68 41.92 -7.81 -5.35
N PRO A 69 41.64 -6.78 -4.53
CA PRO A 69 40.51 -6.82 -3.62
C PRO A 69 39.25 -7.11 -4.42
N THR A 70 38.54 -8.18 -4.05
CA THR A 70 37.39 -8.67 -4.82
C THR A 70 36.36 -7.56 -4.99
N VAL A 71 36.21 -7.11 -6.24
CA VAL A 71 35.25 -6.08 -6.64
C VAL A 71 33.95 -6.77 -6.98
N THR A 72 32.88 -6.41 -6.28
CA THR A 72 31.53 -6.79 -6.68
C THR A 72 31.03 -5.79 -7.70
N LYS A 73 30.55 -6.27 -8.85
CA LYS A 73 29.98 -5.46 -9.93
C LYS A 73 28.44 -5.49 -9.88
N PRO A 74 27.77 -4.49 -10.45
CA PRO A 74 26.34 -4.56 -10.75
C PRO A 74 26.00 -5.79 -11.59
N LYS A 75 24.83 -6.38 -11.30
CA LYS A 75 24.39 -7.62 -11.95
C LYS A 75 23.93 -7.39 -13.40
N ASN A 76 23.35 -6.22 -13.69
CA ASN A 76 22.71 -5.87 -14.96
C ASN A 76 23.27 -4.54 -15.50
N ASP A 77 23.16 -4.26 -16.80
CA ASP A 77 23.46 -2.96 -17.42
C ASP A 77 22.52 -1.85 -16.91
N TYR A 78 21.24 -2.21 -16.68
CA TYR A 78 20.21 -1.35 -16.13
C TYR A 78 19.35 -2.14 -15.14
N ASN A 79 18.94 -1.50 -14.05
CA ASN A 79 17.91 -1.98 -13.15
C ASN A 79 16.60 -1.24 -13.43
N ILE A 80 15.49 -1.97 -13.60
CA ILE A 80 14.15 -1.39 -13.64
C ILE A 80 13.46 -1.77 -12.33
N THR A 81 13.19 -0.79 -11.46
CA THR A 81 12.36 -1.04 -10.27
C THR A 81 10.90 -1.13 -10.69
N ILE A 82 10.13 -2.01 -10.04
CA ILE A 82 8.71 -2.22 -10.33
C ILE A 82 7.98 -2.15 -9.00
N ASN A 83 7.34 -1.02 -8.76
CA ASN A 83 6.56 -0.71 -7.56
C ASN A 83 5.09 -0.57 -7.95
N TYR A 84 4.24 -0.46 -6.94
CA TYR A 84 2.82 -0.18 -7.15
C TYR A 84 2.28 0.85 -6.16
N GLU A 85 1.10 1.38 -6.49
CA GLU A 85 0.35 2.30 -5.67
C GLU A 85 -0.57 1.48 -4.73
N LEU A 86 -0.35 1.58 -3.41
CA LEU A 86 -1.16 0.85 -2.40
C LEU A 86 -2.32 1.71 -1.86
N GLY A 87 -2.96 2.52 -2.70
CA GLY A 87 -4.19 3.22 -2.37
C GLY A 87 -5.41 2.31 -2.48
N MET A 88 -5.45 1.44 -3.50
CA MET A 88 -6.63 0.64 -3.87
C MET A 88 -6.31 -0.81 -4.29
N HIS A 89 -5.41 -1.46 -3.55
CA HIS A 89 -5.10 -2.89 -3.71
C HIS A 89 -6.26 -3.85 -3.33
N CYS A 90 -7.49 -3.33 -3.17
CA CYS A 90 -8.70 -4.13 -3.03
C CYS A 90 -9.79 -3.62 -3.98
N THR A 91 -10.57 -4.55 -4.53
CA THR A 91 -11.69 -4.25 -5.42
C THR A 91 -12.86 -5.18 -5.11
N GLY A 92 -14.10 -4.70 -5.21
CA GLY A 92 -15.18 -5.61 -5.58
C GLY A 92 -15.05 -5.91 -7.08
N PHE A 93 -15.45 -7.10 -7.53
CA PHE A 93 -15.36 -7.48 -8.96
C PHE A 93 -16.74 -7.54 -9.65
N ASP A 94 -17.80 -7.35 -8.86
CA ASP A 94 -19.20 -7.31 -9.30
C ASP A 94 -19.81 -5.96 -8.90
N PHE A 95 -19.92 -5.04 -9.86
CA PHE A 95 -20.50 -3.71 -9.61
C PHE A 95 -22.01 -3.64 -9.86
N SER A 96 -22.67 -4.77 -10.16
CA SER A 96 -24.11 -4.79 -10.46
C SER A 96 -25.02 -4.22 -9.35
N TYR A 97 -24.63 -4.36 -8.08
CA TYR A 97 -25.49 -4.02 -6.95
C TYR A 97 -24.92 -2.85 -6.13
N CYS A 98 -23.74 -3.03 -5.57
CA CYS A 98 -22.99 -2.02 -4.82
C CYS A 98 -21.53 -2.44 -4.71
N CYS A 99 -20.60 -1.49 -4.59
CA CYS A 99 -19.20 -1.80 -4.35
C CYS A 99 -18.53 -0.76 -3.44
N VAL A 100 -17.58 -1.21 -2.64
CA VAL A 100 -16.85 -0.37 -1.67
C VAL A 100 -15.77 0.48 -2.35
N LEU A 101 -15.02 -0.07 -3.31
CA LEU A 101 -13.96 0.63 -4.05
C LEU A 101 -13.87 0.15 -5.52
N PRO A 102 -13.60 1.06 -6.48
CA PRO A 102 -13.35 0.70 -7.88
C PRO A 102 -11.99 -0.01 -8.05
N PRO A 103 -11.77 -0.76 -9.15
CA PRO A 103 -10.48 -1.41 -9.40
C PRO A 103 -9.44 -0.36 -9.78
N TYR A 104 -8.36 -0.27 -9.00
CA TYR A 104 -7.26 0.66 -9.25
C TYR A 104 -5.94 0.12 -8.69
N ASN A 105 -5.03 -0.24 -9.58
CA ASN A 105 -3.63 -0.54 -9.26
C ASN A 105 -2.72 0.37 -10.11
N SER A 106 -1.40 0.33 -9.98
CA SER A 106 -0.51 1.06 -10.90
C SER A 106 0.85 0.39 -10.96
N VAL A 107 1.47 0.35 -12.13
CA VAL A 107 2.90 0.06 -12.23
C VAL A 107 3.64 1.38 -12.09
N GLN A 108 4.60 1.46 -11.18
CA GLN A 108 5.46 2.64 -10.96
C GLN A 108 6.94 2.22 -10.95
N SER A 109 7.72 2.78 -11.87
CA SER A 109 9.09 2.34 -12.13
C SER A 109 10.10 3.47 -12.12
N GLN A 110 11.35 3.14 -11.77
CA GLN A 110 12.52 3.95 -12.02
C GLN A 110 13.58 3.10 -12.71
N VAL A 111 14.29 3.68 -13.67
CA VAL A 111 15.32 2.98 -14.47
C VAL A 111 16.68 3.53 -14.11
N ILE A 112 17.54 2.68 -13.55
CA ILE A 112 18.90 3.03 -13.14
C ILE A 112 19.88 2.33 -14.06
N LYS A 113 20.57 3.08 -14.91
CA LYS A 113 21.76 2.61 -15.63
C LYS A 113 22.89 2.41 -14.62
N THR A 114 23.46 1.22 -14.59
CA THR A 114 24.44 0.85 -13.56
C THR A 114 25.83 1.38 -13.89
N SER A 115 26.72 1.39 -12.90
CA SER A 115 28.05 1.95 -13.03
C SER A 115 28.95 1.09 -13.92
N THR A 116 29.46 1.68 -14.99
CA THR A 116 30.40 1.06 -15.94
C THR A 116 31.86 1.02 -15.45
N GLY A 117 32.12 1.24 -14.16
CA GLY A 117 33.44 1.12 -13.58
C GLY A 117 33.58 1.66 -12.15
N PRO A 118 34.76 1.52 -11.51
CA PRO A 118 34.94 1.72 -10.07
C PRO A 118 34.84 3.19 -9.63
N ASN A 119 35.03 4.12 -10.57
CA ASN A 119 34.95 5.58 -10.36
C ASN A 119 33.92 6.23 -11.30
N LYS A 120 32.84 5.51 -11.63
CA LYS A 120 31.69 6.03 -12.35
C LYS A 120 30.46 6.08 -11.43
N TYR A 121 29.58 7.04 -11.71
CA TYR A 121 28.27 7.11 -11.06
C TYR A 121 27.25 6.30 -11.88
N PRO A 122 26.28 5.63 -11.24
CA PRO A 122 25.06 5.20 -11.90
C PRO A 122 24.23 6.42 -12.34
N GLU A 123 23.35 6.24 -13.31
CA GLU A 123 22.52 7.30 -13.87
C GLU A 123 21.04 6.91 -13.76
N LEU A 124 20.22 7.72 -13.09
CA LEU A 124 18.76 7.59 -13.11
C LEU A 124 18.26 8.15 -14.46
N LEU A 125 17.51 7.34 -15.22
CA LEU A 125 17.14 7.66 -16.59
C LEU A 125 15.73 8.24 -16.70
N GLU A 126 15.64 9.28 -17.52
CA GLU A 126 14.47 10.11 -17.75
C GLU A 126 14.03 10.02 -19.23
N ALA A 127 12.91 10.66 -19.57
CA ALA A 127 12.39 10.66 -20.92
C ALA A 127 13.02 11.71 -21.84
N ASP A 128 12.78 11.57 -23.14
CA ASP A 128 12.91 12.66 -24.10
C ASP A 128 11.96 13.80 -23.72
N ALA A 129 12.49 15.03 -23.64
CA ALA A 129 11.72 16.22 -23.31
C ALA A 129 10.52 16.51 -24.27
N LYS A 130 10.44 15.81 -25.41
CA LYS A 130 9.36 15.91 -26.41
C LYS A 130 8.45 14.67 -26.49
N ASP A 131 8.86 13.51 -25.99
CA ASP A 131 8.04 12.28 -25.93
C ASP A 131 8.23 11.60 -24.56
N PRO A 132 7.30 11.80 -23.59
CA PRO A 132 7.40 11.20 -22.27
C PRO A 132 7.25 9.67 -22.28
N GLY A 133 6.89 9.05 -23.42
CA GLY A 133 6.91 7.60 -23.59
C GLY A 133 8.23 7.04 -24.14
N VAL A 134 9.29 7.86 -24.31
CA VAL A 134 10.60 7.43 -24.80
C VAL A 134 11.69 7.72 -23.80
N LEU A 135 12.36 6.67 -23.31
CA LEU A 135 13.51 6.74 -22.43
C LEU A 135 14.80 6.98 -23.23
N VAL A 136 15.74 7.76 -22.69
CA VAL A 136 17.00 8.09 -23.37
C VAL A 136 18.26 7.68 -22.61
N ASP A 137 19.23 7.07 -23.32
CA ASP A 137 20.62 6.89 -22.87
C ASP A 137 21.57 7.50 -23.91
N GLY A 138 21.83 8.80 -23.77
CA GLY A 138 22.69 9.59 -24.66
C GLY A 138 22.16 9.69 -26.09
N LYS A 139 22.46 8.69 -26.93
CA LYS A 139 21.93 8.55 -28.30
C LYS A 139 20.98 7.36 -28.47
N LYS A 140 20.92 6.43 -27.51
CA LYS A 140 19.98 5.31 -27.54
C LYS A 140 18.59 5.81 -27.13
N ARG A 141 17.56 5.23 -27.73
CA ARG A 141 16.15 5.56 -27.49
C ARG A 141 15.40 4.27 -27.24
N PHE A 142 14.64 4.23 -26.15
CA PHE A 142 13.95 3.03 -25.70
C PHE A 142 12.50 3.34 -25.33
N ARG A 143 11.67 2.31 -25.25
CA ARG A 143 10.38 2.36 -24.54
C ARG A 143 10.36 1.31 -23.43
N LEU A 144 9.52 1.51 -22.42
CA LEU A 144 9.29 0.57 -21.34
C LEU A 144 7.97 -0.15 -21.59
N SER A 145 8.00 -1.29 -22.28
CA SER A 145 6.80 -2.12 -22.46
C SER A 145 6.48 -2.83 -21.14
N TYR A 146 5.21 -2.91 -20.78
CA TYR A 146 4.78 -3.60 -19.55
C TYR A 146 3.64 -4.59 -19.81
N GLY A 147 3.39 -5.43 -18.81
CA GLY A 147 2.21 -6.28 -18.73
C GLY A 147 2.16 -7.06 -17.43
N HIS A 148 1.19 -7.97 -17.34
CA HIS A 148 1.03 -8.86 -16.20
C HIS A 148 1.04 -10.31 -16.69
N LEU A 149 1.58 -11.22 -15.89
CA LEU A 149 1.54 -12.64 -16.16
C LEU A 149 0.10 -13.14 -16.04
N ASP A 150 -0.51 -13.52 -17.18
CA ASP A 150 -1.82 -14.19 -17.21
C ASP A 150 -2.94 -13.32 -16.61
N ASN A 151 -2.88 -12.00 -16.82
CA ASN A 151 -3.91 -11.02 -16.44
C ASN A 151 -3.92 -9.83 -17.43
N THR A 152 -4.42 -10.06 -18.64
CA THR A 152 -4.27 -9.15 -19.80
C THR A 152 -5.53 -8.36 -20.17
N TYR A 153 -6.62 -8.60 -19.46
CA TYR A 153 -7.90 -7.88 -19.50
C TYR A 153 -8.60 -8.07 -18.14
N SER A 154 -9.69 -7.36 -17.88
CA SER A 154 -10.54 -7.60 -16.70
C SER A 154 -12.02 -7.70 -17.05
N GLU A 155 -12.57 -6.83 -17.89
CA GLU A 155 -14.01 -6.80 -18.17
C GLU A 155 -14.50 -8.07 -18.87
N GLY A 156 -15.70 -8.53 -18.49
CA GLY A 156 -16.42 -9.62 -19.15
C GLY A 156 -16.45 -10.88 -18.27
N SER A 157 -15.40 -11.70 -18.32
CA SER A 157 -15.33 -12.96 -17.57
C SER A 157 -14.82 -12.80 -16.12
N LYS A 158 -14.11 -11.71 -15.80
CA LYS A 158 -13.43 -11.54 -14.49
C LYS A 158 -13.92 -10.33 -13.70
N LEU A 159 -14.49 -9.33 -14.38
CA LEU A 159 -15.00 -8.08 -13.84
C LEU A 159 -16.29 -7.69 -14.57
N LYS A 160 -17.23 -7.08 -13.84
CA LYS A 160 -18.37 -6.36 -14.41
C LYS A 160 -18.36 -4.91 -13.95
N TYR A 161 -17.89 -4.01 -14.81
CA TYR A 161 -17.62 -2.59 -14.51
C TYR A 161 -17.92 -1.65 -15.70
N TRP A 162 -17.54 -2.04 -16.93
CA TRP A 162 -17.92 -1.31 -18.15
C TRP A 162 -19.22 -1.81 -18.79
N ASP A 163 -19.58 -3.08 -18.60
CA ASP A 163 -20.86 -3.65 -19.07
C ASP A 163 -22.04 -3.30 -18.15
N VAL A 164 -21.79 -2.77 -16.95
CA VAL A 164 -22.85 -2.43 -15.97
C VAL A 164 -23.37 -1.03 -16.25
N PRO A 165 -24.65 -0.84 -16.65
CA PRO A 165 -25.22 0.47 -16.93
C PRO A 165 -25.28 1.34 -15.67
N TYR A 166 -25.22 2.66 -15.88
CA TYR A 166 -25.39 3.67 -14.85
C TYR A 166 -25.84 4.98 -15.50
N ASP A 167 -26.88 5.65 -15.01
CA ASP A 167 -27.29 6.96 -15.52
C ASP A 167 -26.30 8.03 -15.03
N VAL A 168 -25.32 8.37 -15.87
CA VAL A 168 -24.23 9.29 -15.48
C VAL A 168 -24.68 10.74 -15.55
N ASN A 169 -25.63 11.05 -16.43
CA ASN A 169 -26.11 12.40 -16.70
C ASN A 169 -27.41 12.78 -15.95
N GLY A 170 -28.25 11.80 -15.60
CA GLY A 170 -29.49 11.95 -14.85
C GLY A 170 -30.77 12.11 -15.69
N ASP A 171 -30.77 11.73 -16.98
CA ASP A 171 -31.94 11.86 -17.87
C ASP A 171 -32.86 10.62 -17.95
N GLY A 172 -32.57 9.59 -17.16
CA GLY A 172 -33.35 8.35 -17.06
C GLY A 172 -33.10 7.35 -18.19
N LYS A 173 -31.96 7.41 -18.87
CA LYS A 173 -31.56 6.51 -19.98
C LYS A 173 -30.10 6.06 -19.80
N TYR A 174 -29.66 5.17 -20.67
CA TYR A 174 -28.25 4.78 -20.79
C TYR A 174 -27.78 5.05 -22.23
N GLY A 175 -27.05 6.13 -22.42
CA GLY A 175 -26.37 6.48 -23.67
C GLY A 175 -24.98 5.83 -23.82
N PRO A 176 -24.22 6.21 -24.87
CA PRO A 176 -22.83 5.78 -25.03
C PRO A 176 -21.96 6.21 -23.84
N ASN A 177 -21.14 5.29 -23.33
CA ASN A 177 -20.30 5.44 -22.13
C ASN A 177 -21.06 5.57 -20.79
N GLU A 178 -22.38 5.38 -20.74
CA GLU A 178 -23.15 5.45 -19.49
C GLU A 178 -23.12 4.12 -18.73
N ASN A 179 -22.03 3.95 -17.99
CA ASN A 179 -21.71 2.76 -17.21
C ASN A 179 -20.94 3.11 -15.93
N VAL A 180 -20.85 2.15 -15.01
CA VAL A 180 -20.22 2.34 -13.69
C VAL A 180 -18.75 2.81 -13.80
N ALA A 181 -18.00 2.34 -14.80
CA ALA A 181 -16.61 2.77 -15.02
C ALA A 181 -16.46 4.27 -15.31
N ASN A 182 -17.41 4.87 -16.03
CA ASN A 182 -17.45 6.31 -16.30
C ASN A 182 -18.21 7.09 -15.22
N ALA A 183 -18.96 6.42 -14.35
CA ALA A 183 -19.63 7.01 -13.19
C ALA A 183 -18.69 7.27 -12.00
N TYR A 184 -17.73 6.37 -11.71
CA TYR A 184 -16.94 6.41 -10.46
C TYR A 184 -16.05 7.64 -10.28
N PHE A 185 -15.45 8.12 -11.37
CA PHE A 185 -14.41 9.15 -11.33
C PHE A 185 -14.90 10.54 -11.80
N SER A 186 -16.23 10.74 -11.90
CA SER A 186 -16.87 11.94 -12.46
C SER A 186 -16.65 13.24 -11.66
N HIS A 187 -15.91 13.20 -10.56
CA HIS A 187 -15.46 14.34 -9.76
C HIS A 187 -14.03 14.79 -10.11
N LEU A 188 -13.26 13.96 -10.80
CA LEU A 188 -11.89 14.28 -11.24
C LEU A 188 -11.91 15.00 -12.59
N TYR A 189 -11.08 16.03 -12.75
CA TYR A 189 -11.01 16.82 -13.98
C TYR A 189 -9.62 17.39 -14.27
N VAL A 190 -9.45 17.88 -15.51
CA VAL A 190 -8.29 18.68 -15.96
C VAL A 190 -8.75 19.86 -16.81
N TYR A 191 -7.90 20.89 -16.93
CA TYR A 191 -8.10 22.01 -17.87
C TYR A 191 -7.39 21.81 -19.22
N LYS A 192 -6.40 20.91 -19.28
CA LYS A 192 -5.56 20.70 -20.48
C LYS A 192 -4.81 19.37 -20.50
N ASP A 193 -4.11 19.06 -19.40
CA ASP A 193 -3.21 17.89 -19.32
C ASP A 193 -3.02 17.44 -17.86
N LEU A 194 -2.50 16.22 -17.67
CA LEU A 194 -2.18 15.64 -16.35
C LEU A 194 -0.94 16.27 -15.67
N LYS A 195 -0.47 17.45 -16.11
CA LYS A 195 0.58 18.20 -15.41
C LYS A 195 0.00 19.28 -14.48
N GLY A 196 -1.32 19.28 -14.29
CA GLY A 196 -2.04 20.32 -13.57
C GLY A 196 -2.11 21.66 -14.33
N THR A 197 -1.88 21.68 -15.65
CA THR A 197 -1.86 22.96 -16.40
C THR A 197 -3.26 23.55 -16.46
N ASN A 198 -3.46 24.72 -15.84
CA ASN A 198 -4.66 25.57 -15.95
C ASN A 198 -4.32 26.84 -16.77
N PRO A 199 -4.50 26.85 -18.11
CA PRO A 199 -3.97 27.94 -18.95
C PRO A 199 -4.66 29.29 -18.77
N LYS A 200 -5.89 29.29 -18.24
CA LYS A 200 -6.71 30.48 -18.04
C LYS A 200 -6.67 30.98 -16.58
N ASN A 201 -6.01 30.25 -15.67
CA ASN A 201 -6.01 30.49 -14.23
C ASN A 201 -7.44 30.73 -13.67
N THR A 202 -8.34 29.82 -14.01
CA THR A 202 -9.79 29.92 -13.76
C THR A 202 -10.31 28.71 -12.99
N SER A 203 -11.51 28.83 -12.43
CA SER A 203 -12.29 27.77 -11.78
C SER A 203 -13.65 27.56 -12.45
N ALA A 204 -13.92 28.18 -13.60
CA ALA A 204 -15.20 28.02 -14.28
C ALA A 204 -15.41 26.59 -14.83
N ASP A 205 -16.59 26.00 -14.58
CA ASP A 205 -16.92 24.61 -14.94
C ASP A 205 -16.88 24.37 -16.46
N LYS A 206 -17.21 25.38 -17.26
CA LYS A 206 -17.12 25.37 -18.73
C LYS A 206 -15.71 25.14 -19.30
N GLU A 207 -14.67 25.29 -18.48
CA GLU A 207 -13.25 25.11 -18.84
C GLU A 207 -12.67 23.77 -18.34
N LYS A 208 -13.45 23.01 -17.56
CA LYS A 208 -13.05 21.72 -16.98
C LYS A 208 -13.45 20.57 -17.90
N LEU A 209 -12.56 19.59 -18.00
CA LEU A 209 -12.78 18.32 -18.68
C LEU A 209 -12.78 17.20 -17.64
N PHE A 210 -13.97 16.74 -17.27
CA PHE A 210 -14.19 15.71 -16.27
C PHE A 210 -13.96 14.29 -16.84
N VAL A 211 -13.43 13.40 -16.01
CA VAL A 211 -13.37 11.96 -16.31
C VAL A 211 -14.79 11.40 -16.38
N GLY A 212 -15.04 10.47 -17.31
CA GLY A 212 -16.38 9.97 -17.60
C GLY A 212 -16.86 10.47 -18.96
N ILE A 213 -18.03 11.10 -19.07
CA ILE A 213 -18.63 11.40 -20.38
C ILE A 213 -17.79 12.36 -21.25
N GLN A 214 -17.03 13.29 -20.66
CA GLN A 214 -16.14 14.21 -21.41
C GLN A 214 -14.76 13.59 -21.72
N ILE A 215 -14.14 12.88 -20.77
CA ILE A 215 -12.94 12.06 -20.99
C ILE A 215 -13.28 10.59 -20.65
N PRO A 216 -13.77 9.79 -21.62
CA PRO A 216 -14.15 8.42 -21.37
C PRO A 216 -13.01 7.55 -20.86
N VAL A 217 -13.33 6.68 -19.91
CA VAL A 217 -12.46 5.60 -19.43
C VAL A 217 -12.60 4.41 -20.38
N PRO A 218 -11.61 4.09 -21.24
CA PRO A 218 -11.71 2.95 -22.16
C PRO A 218 -11.76 1.62 -21.40
N ARG A 219 -12.31 0.57 -22.03
CA ARG A 219 -12.32 -0.78 -21.45
C ARG A 219 -10.89 -1.25 -21.15
N ASP A 220 -10.69 -1.89 -20.01
CA ASP A 220 -9.39 -2.41 -19.54
C ASP A 220 -8.26 -1.36 -19.50
N ASN A 221 -8.62 -0.09 -19.28
CA ASN A 221 -7.70 1.05 -19.09
C ASN A 221 -7.99 1.75 -17.75
N GLY A 222 -7.01 2.47 -17.22
CA GLY A 222 -7.17 3.25 -15.98
C GLY A 222 -7.93 4.58 -16.14
N PRO A 223 -8.31 5.23 -15.03
CA PRO A 223 -9.21 6.38 -14.97
C PRO A 223 -8.60 7.71 -15.43
N ALA A 224 -7.31 7.73 -15.78
CA ALA A 224 -6.74 8.80 -16.63
C ALA A 224 -7.41 8.84 -18.03
N GLY A 225 -8.13 7.78 -18.39
CA GLY A 225 -8.98 7.70 -19.57
C GLY A 225 -8.20 7.79 -20.88
N ALA A 226 -8.88 8.26 -21.93
CA ALA A 226 -8.27 8.45 -23.24
C ALA A 226 -7.12 9.50 -23.27
N ALA A 227 -6.95 10.30 -22.20
CA ALA A 227 -5.92 11.35 -22.13
C ALA A 227 -4.50 10.79 -21.89
N VAL A 228 -4.37 9.75 -21.05
CA VAL A 228 -3.15 8.92 -20.94
C VAL A 228 -3.59 7.45 -20.82
N PRO A 229 -3.80 6.77 -21.96
CA PRO A 229 -4.24 5.37 -21.97
C PRO A 229 -3.22 4.46 -21.30
N SER A 230 -3.64 3.80 -20.22
CA SER A 230 -2.88 2.75 -19.54
C SER A 230 -3.58 1.39 -19.73
N PRO A 231 -3.50 0.78 -20.93
CA PRO A 231 -4.20 -0.47 -21.22
C PRO A 231 -3.52 -1.65 -20.52
N MET A 232 -4.28 -2.64 -20.05
CA MET A 232 -3.72 -3.85 -19.43
C MET A 232 -2.83 -4.70 -20.38
N LYS A 233 -2.86 -4.43 -21.69
CA LYS A 233 -2.18 -5.20 -22.73
C LYS A 233 -1.59 -4.30 -23.81
N GLY A 234 -0.30 -4.46 -24.11
CA GLY A 234 0.40 -3.71 -25.16
C GLY A 234 0.73 -2.25 -24.79
N GLY A 235 0.55 -1.86 -23.53
CA GLY A 235 0.91 -0.54 -23.03
C GLY A 235 2.42 -0.32 -22.89
N HIS A 236 2.79 0.96 -22.76
CA HIS A 236 4.13 1.39 -22.39
C HIS A 236 4.04 2.35 -21.19
N LEU A 237 5.05 2.37 -20.32
CA LEU A 237 5.08 3.30 -19.21
C LEU A 237 5.38 4.73 -19.70
N HIS A 238 4.79 5.72 -19.06
CA HIS A 238 4.98 7.14 -19.36
C HIS A 238 5.74 7.85 -18.23
N TYR A 239 6.61 8.80 -18.57
CA TYR A 239 7.41 9.52 -17.59
C TYR A 239 6.71 10.78 -17.07
N THR A 240 6.55 10.87 -15.75
CA THR A 240 5.75 11.91 -15.06
C THR A 240 6.45 13.28 -14.96
N GLY A 241 7.73 13.38 -15.31
CA GLY A 241 8.47 14.65 -15.36
C GLY A 241 8.66 15.33 -13.99
N GLU A 242 8.99 16.62 -14.01
CA GLU A 242 9.35 17.41 -12.81
C GLU A 242 8.18 17.71 -11.85
N VAL A 243 6.94 17.55 -12.33
CA VAL A 243 5.69 17.93 -11.64
C VAL A 243 4.87 16.74 -11.16
N GLY A 244 5.04 15.54 -11.73
CA GLY A 244 4.21 14.38 -11.41
C GLY A 244 2.91 14.34 -12.22
N THR A 245 2.07 13.35 -11.94
CA THR A 245 0.75 13.18 -12.58
C THR A 245 -0.32 13.78 -11.68
N ILE A 246 -0.95 14.87 -12.12
CA ILE A 246 -1.87 15.70 -11.33
C ILE A 246 -3.22 15.84 -12.04
N VAL A 247 -4.31 15.60 -11.30
CA VAL A 247 -5.70 15.95 -11.64
C VAL A 247 -6.26 16.93 -10.62
N TYR A 248 -7.43 17.50 -10.87
CA TYR A 248 -8.17 18.33 -9.91
C TYR A 248 -9.45 17.63 -9.43
N THR A 249 -9.94 18.01 -8.25
CA THR A 249 -11.23 17.61 -7.65
C THR A 249 -11.80 18.77 -6.83
N LYS A 250 -13.11 18.81 -6.59
CA LYS A 250 -13.76 19.82 -5.73
C LYS A 250 -13.83 19.35 -4.26
N SER A 251 -13.72 20.28 -3.31
CA SER A 251 -13.97 20.07 -1.87
C SER A 251 -15.04 21.03 -1.33
N PRO A 252 -15.46 20.91 -0.04
CA PRO A 252 -16.47 21.80 0.54
C PRO A 252 -16.06 23.29 0.62
N VAL A 253 -14.78 23.62 0.41
CA VAL A 253 -14.22 24.96 0.61
C VAL A 253 -13.28 25.45 -0.51
N LEU A 254 -13.00 24.60 -1.50
CA LEU A 254 -12.11 24.88 -2.63
C LEU A 254 -12.64 24.17 -3.88
N ASP A 255 -12.70 24.87 -5.01
CA ASP A 255 -13.01 24.25 -6.30
C ASP A 255 -11.82 23.47 -6.86
N ASN A 256 -10.67 24.14 -7.00
CA ASN A 256 -9.47 23.60 -7.62
C ASN A 256 -8.54 22.93 -6.59
N VAL A 257 -8.91 21.75 -6.08
CA VAL A 257 -8.00 20.95 -5.23
C VAL A 257 -7.15 20.00 -6.09
N PRO A 258 -5.81 20.17 -6.15
CA PRO A 258 -4.94 19.27 -6.90
C PRO A 258 -4.77 17.92 -6.18
N ILE A 259 -4.78 16.83 -6.94
CA ILE A 259 -4.51 15.48 -6.46
C ILE A 259 -3.35 14.91 -7.27
N MET A 260 -2.20 14.70 -6.61
CA MET A 260 -1.03 14.05 -7.21
C MET A 260 -1.20 12.53 -7.16
N LEU A 261 -1.56 11.93 -8.31
CA LEU A 261 -1.75 10.49 -8.45
C LEU A 261 -0.40 9.75 -8.47
N THR A 262 0.57 10.29 -9.22
CA THR A 262 1.94 9.76 -9.29
C THR A 262 2.97 10.85 -9.02
N ASN A 263 4.00 10.49 -8.26
CA ASN A 263 5.11 11.36 -7.85
C ASN A 263 5.94 11.84 -9.07
N PRO A 264 6.64 12.99 -9.01
CA PRO A 264 7.56 13.43 -10.07
C PRO A 264 8.72 12.46 -10.32
N GLY A 265 9.17 12.34 -11.56
CA GLY A 265 10.32 11.55 -11.96
C GLY A 265 10.13 10.05 -11.70
N ILE A 266 9.00 9.52 -12.17
CA ILE A 266 8.57 8.12 -12.15
C ILE A 266 8.13 7.76 -13.58
N TRP A 267 8.25 6.48 -13.95
CA TRP A 267 7.65 5.89 -15.14
C TRP A 267 6.39 5.12 -14.72
N ASP A 268 5.19 5.48 -15.18
CA ASP A 268 3.95 4.88 -14.71
C ASP A 268 3.01 4.32 -15.80
N ALA A 269 2.18 3.37 -15.37
CA ALA A 269 0.91 3.00 -15.98
C ALA A 269 -0.17 3.07 -14.89
N LEU A 270 -1.10 3.99 -15.04
CA LEU A 270 -1.83 4.60 -13.93
C LEU A 270 -3.26 4.04 -13.79
N GLY A 271 -3.62 3.66 -12.56
CA GLY A 271 -4.95 3.20 -12.18
C GLY A 271 -5.46 1.97 -12.97
N LEU A 272 -4.54 1.08 -13.35
CA LEU A 272 -4.80 -0.19 -14.02
C LEU A 272 -5.94 -0.96 -13.31
N PRO A 273 -6.98 -1.40 -14.03
CA PRO A 273 -8.22 -1.95 -13.44
C PRO A 273 -8.08 -3.44 -13.09
N LEU A 274 -6.99 -3.83 -12.42
CA LEU A 274 -6.64 -5.24 -12.18
C LEU A 274 -7.71 -5.97 -11.35
N THR A 275 -7.82 -7.27 -11.62
CA THR A 275 -8.57 -8.24 -10.80
C THR A 275 -7.62 -9.28 -10.19
N PRO A 276 -7.97 -9.91 -9.04
CA PRO A 276 -7.26 -11.10 -8.54
C PRO A 276 -7.46 -12.36 -9.40
N PHE A 277 -8.19 -12.28 -10.52
CA PHE A 277 -8.42 -13.44 -11.38
C PHE A 277 -7.49 -13.44 -12.59
N ASN A 278 -6.91 -14.61 -12.84
CA ASN A 278 -6.08 -14.87 -14.00
C ASN A 278 -6.92 -15.17 -15.26
N ASP A 279 -6.42 -14.81 -16.43
CA ASP A 279 -7.05 -15.02 -17.74
C ASP A 279 -7.37 -16.50 -17.98
N ARG A 280 -6.50 -17.41 -17.54
CA ARG A 280 -6.71 -18.87 -17.64
C ARG A 280 -7.75 -19.45 -16.67
N SER A 281 -8.03 -18.76 -15.55
CA SER A 281 -8.84 -19.33 -14.46
C SER A 281 -10.34 -19.23 -14.71
N VAL A 282 -10.80 -18.36 -15.62
CA VAL A 282 -12.21 -18.00 -15.73
C VAL A 282 -12.73 -18.15 -17.16
N GLN A 283 -13.59 -19.15 -17.36
CA GLN A 283 -14.36 -19.31 -18.61
C GLN A 283 -15.81 -18.83 -18.47
N ASP A 284 -16.35 -18.81 -17.23
CA ASP A 284 -17.67 -18.27 -16.89
C ASP A 284 -17.61 -17.65 -15.47
N PRO A 285 -17.94 -16.35 -15.31
CA PRO A 285 -18.04 -15.69 -14.00
C PRO A 285 -18.86 -16.47 -12.96
N LEU A 286 -19.92 -17.17 -13.36
CA LEU A 286 -20.81 -17.88 -12.43
C LEU A 286 -20.14 -19.11 -11.79
N THR A 287 -19.09 -19.65 -12.41
CA THR A 287 -18.37 -20.85 -11.96
C THR A 287 -17.24 -20.57 -10.97
N LEU A 288 -16.81 -19.31 -10.84
CA LEU A 288 -15.73 -18.85 -9.96
C LEU A 288 -15.90 -19.32 -8.50
N THR A 289 -14.79 -19.67 -7.85
CA THR A 289 -14.71 -20.00 -6.43
C THR A 289 -13.70 -19.13 -5.70
N GLU A 290 -13.77 -19.12 -4.37
CA GLU A 290 -12.81 -18.43 -3.50
C GLU A 290 -11.35 -18.90 -3.72
N ALA A 291 -11.16 -20.14 -4.13
CA ALA A 291 -9.84 -20.72 -4.40
C ALA A 291 -9.22 -20.24 -5.74
N ASP A 292 -10.01 -19.62 -6.62
CA ASP A 292 -9.55 -19.05 -7.89
C ASP A 292 -8.94 -17.64 -7.74
N ILE A 293 -9.03 -17.06 -6.53
CA ILE A 293 -8.40 -15.79 -6.16
C ILE A 293 -6.87 -15.94 -6.17
N GLN A 294 -6.20 -15.06 -6.91
CA GLN A 294 -4.74 -14.96 -7.05
C GLN A 294 -4.32 -13.52 -6.67
N PRO A 295 -4.11 -13.23 -5.37
CA PRO A 295 -4.07 -11.86 -4.87
C PRO A 295 -2.75 -11.12 -5.12
N PHE A 296 -1.73 -11.79 -5.67
CA PHE A 296 -0.48 -11.20 -6.12
C PHE A 296 -0.31 -11.44 -7.61
N GLN A 297 -0.44 -10.37 -8.38
CA GLN A 297 -0.33 -10.39 -9.83
C GLN A 297 1.11 -10.03 -10.24
N GLU A 298 1.78 -10.90 -10.99
CA GLU A 298 3.18 -10.70 -11.38
C GLU A 298 3.26 -9.75 -12.57
N ALA A 299 3.53 -8.47 -12.28
CA ALA A 299 3.81 -7.45 -13.28
C ALA A 299 5.25 -7.60 -13.82
N TRP A 300 5.44 -7.26 -15.09
CA TRP A 300 6.75 -7.21 -15.72
C TRP A 300 6.92 -5.91 -16.51
N VAL A 301 8.16 -5.43 -16.58
CA VAL A 301 8.56 -4.28 -17.39
C VAL A 301 9.84 -4.64 -18.16
N SER A 302 9.85 -4.38 -19.47
CA SER A 302 10.93 -4.71 -20.38
C SER A 302 11.42 -3.47 -21.15
N LEU A 303 12.73 -3.35 -21.34
CA LEU A 303 13.34 -2.29 -22.14
C LEU A 303 13.39 -2.74 -23.61
N VAL A 304 12.72 -1.99 -24.50
CA VAL A 304 12.70 -2.24 -25.95
C VAL A 304 13.25 -1.05 -26.73
N ASP A 305 13.83 -1.30 -27.90
CA ASP A 305 14.24 -0.24 -28.84
C ASP A 305 13.02 0.56 -29.35
N GLU A 306 13.15 1.89 -29.37
CA GLU A 306 12.05 2.83 -29.64
C GLU A 306 11.39 2.68 -31.01
N LYS A 307 12.10 2.13 -32.01
CA LYS A 307 11.68 2.11 -33.42
C LYS A 307 11.34 0.73 -33.93
N THR A 308 12.01 -0.30 -33.41
CA THR A 308 11.86 -1.68 -33.85
C THR A 308 11.03 -2.52 -32.88
N GLY A 309 10.85 -2.07 -31.63
CA GLY A 309 10.25 -2.88 -30.56
C GLY A 309 11.10 -4.10 -30.16
N ALA A 310 12.33 -4.20 -30.65
CA ALA A 310 13.23 -5.31 -30.31
C ALA A 310 13.67 -5.22 -28.84
N PRO A 311 13.66 -6.32 -28.07
CA PRO A 311 14.13 -6.29 -26.68
C PRO A 311 15.62 -5.92 -26.61
N VAL A 312 15.96 -5.00 -25.69
CA VAL A 312 17.35 -4.62 -25.44
C VAL A 312 18.02 -5.73 -24.64
N ILE A 313 19.15 -6.22 -25.11
CA ILE A 313 19.89 -7.31 -24.47
C ILE A 313 20.90 -6.76 -23.46
N ASP A 314 20.86 -7.31 -22.26
CA ASP A 314 21.78 -7.07 -21.15
C ASP A 314 23.16 -7.70 -21.42
N SER A 315 24.22 -6.90 -21.31
CA SER A 315 25.59 -7.31 -21.67
C SER A 315 26.20 -8.34 -20.71
N HIS A 316 25.73 -8.41 -19.47
CA HIS A 316 26.25 -9.32 -18.44
C HIS A 316 25.64 -10.72 -18.52
N SER A 317 24.34 -10.82 -18.84
CA SER A 317 23.57 -12.07 -18.83
C SER A 317 23.19 -12.61 -20.21
N GLY A 318 23.30 -11.79 -21.27
CA GLY A 318 22.93 -12.17 -22.64
C GLY A 318 21.43 -12.34 -22.86
N LYS A 319 20.60 -11.75 -21.99
CA LYS A 319 19.13 -11.87 -22.00
C LYS A 319 18.46 -10.51 -22.21
N PRO A 320 17.17 -10.47 -22.63
CA PRO A 320 16.38 -9.24 -22.58
C PRO A 320 16.41 -8.59 -21.19
N ILE A 321 16.54 -7.27 -21.14
CA ILE A 321 16.39 -6.46 -19.92
C ILE A 321 14.90 -6.44 -19.57
N THR A 322 14.48 -7.39 -18.75
CA THR A 322 13.13 -7.50 -18.21
C THR A 322 13.21 -7.79 -16.72
N PHE A 323 12.46 -7.02 -15.94
CA PHE A 323 12.29 -7.24 -14.50
C PHE A 323 10.83 -7.63 -14.21
N VAL A 324 10.63 -8.38 -13.12
CA VAL A 324 9.31 -8.59 -12.50
C VAL A 324 9.17 -7.78 -11.21
N GLY A 325 7.93 -7.48 -10.86
CA GLY A 325 7.53 -7.05 -9.53
C GLY A 325 6.07 -7.42 -9.28
N THR A 326 5.62 -7.33 -8.03
CA THR A 326 4.25 -7.73 -7.69
C THR A 326 3.26 -6.58 -7.92
N SER A 327 1.98 -6.90 -8.00
CA SER A 327 0.87 -5.95 -7.92
C SER A 327 -0.23 -6.62 -7.09
N PRO A 328 -0.36 -6.28 -5.79
CA PRO A 328 -1.34 -6.90 -4.92
C PRO A 328 -2.73 -6.37 -5.29
N ILE A 329 -3.69 -7.27 -5.44
CA ILE A 329 -5.09 -6.94 -5.69
C ILE A 329 -5.95 -8.08 -5.16
N ASP A 330 -6.93 -7.80 -4.30
CA ASP A 330 -7.72 -8.85 -3.63
C ASP A 330 -9.16 -8.36 -3.32
N ILE A 331 -10.04 -9.24 -2.86
CA ILE A 331 -11.48 -9.01 -2.65
C ILE A 331 -11.81 -9.03 -1.15
N PRO A 332 -12.64 -8.09 -0.65
CA PRO A 332 -13.12 -8.12 0.74
C PRO A 332 -14.05 -9.31 0.98
N ASN A 333 -13.78 -10.13 2.01
CA ASN A 333 -14.56 -11.35 2.29
C ASN A 333 -15.84 -11.09 3.09
N CYS A 334 -16.65 -10.15 2.60
CA CYS A 334 -17.92 -9.74 3.23
C CYS A 334 -18.91 -10.92 3.35
N ALA A 335 -18.83 -11.91 2.46
CA ALA A 335 -19.73 -13.05 2.41
C ALA A 335 -19.76 -13.87 3.71
N ASN A 336 -18.59 -14.07 4.33
CA ASN A 336 -18.46 -14.81 5.58
C ASN A 336 -19.27 -14.21 6.76
N CYS A 337 -19.72 -12.96 6.66
CA CYS A 337 -20.66 -12.35 7.61
C CYS A 337 -22.05 -12.09 7.00
N HIS A 338 -22.11 -11.60 5.76
CA HIS A 338 -23.32 -11.05 5.15
C HIS A 338 -24.12 -12.02 4.27
N SER A 339 -23.60 -13.20 3.92
CA SER A 339 -24.39 -14.25 3.24
C SER A 339 -24.98 -15.30 4.20
N ASN A 340 -24.88 -15.08 5.52
CA ASN A 340 -25.31 -16.02 6.55
C ASN A 340 -25.92 -15.31 7.78
N LYS A 341 -26.26 -16.05 8.84
CA LYS A 341 -26.92 -15.50 10.05
C LYS A 341 -26.05 -14.53 10.86
N THR A 342 -24.73 -14.46 10.67
CA THR A 342 -23.84 -13.71 11.58
C THR A 342 -24.03 -12.20 11.50
N ALA A 343 -24.18 -11.61 10.30
CA ALA A 343 -24.61 -10.22 10.16
C ALA A 343 -26.15 -10.07 10.10
N ASN A 344 -26.85 -11.03 9.49
CA ASN A 344 -28.28 -10.90 9.18
C ASN A 344 -29.23 -11.23 10.35
N GLY A 345 -28.77 -12.06 11.31
CA GLY A 345 -29.62 -12.64 12.34
C GLY A 345 -30.79 -13.44 11.76
N ASP A 346 -31.96 -13.29 12.38
CA ASP A 346 -33.25 -13.76 11.85
C ASP A 346 -34.09 -12.65 11.20
N LYS A 347 -33.61 -11.38 11.25
CA LYS A 347 -34.33 -10.21 10.73
C LYS A 347 -34.15 -10.04 9.21
N PHE A 348 -32.90 -10.01 8.77
CA PHE A 348 -32.57 -9.72 7.37
C PHE A 348 -32.61 -11.02 6.57
N THR A 349 -33.35 -11.04 5.46
CA THR A 349 -33.68 -12.30 4.78
C THR A 349 -33.73 -12.24 3.25
N LEU A 350 -33.67 -11.06 2.63
CA LEU A 350 -33.69 -10.94 1.17
C LEU A 350 -32.45 -11.61 0.54
N TYR A 351 -31.33 -11.61 1.25
CA TYR A 351 -30.10 -12.34 0.89
C TYR A 351 -30.36 -13.83 0.56
N LYS A 352 -31.34 -14.48 1.20
CA LYS A 352 -31.68 -15.89 0.97
C LYS A 352 -32.33 -16.07 -0.42
N GLN A 353 -33.23 -15.16 -0.78
CA GLN A 353 -33.92 -15.18 -2.08
C GLN A 353 -32.92 -14.88 -3.22
N GLU A 354 -32.05 -13.90 -2.99
CA GLU A 354 -30.95 -13.55 -3.90
C GLU A 354 -30.01 -14.75 -4.13
N ARG A 355 -29.57 -15.41 -3.06
CA ARG A 355 -28.72 -16.61 -3.15
C ARG A 355 -29.35 -17.70 -4.02
N GLU A 356 -30.58 -18.09 -3.72
CA GLU A 356 -31.22 -19.22 -4.41
C GLU A 356 -31.58 -18.89 -5.87
N PHE A 357 -31.78 -17.62 -6.23
CA PHE A 357 -31.86 -17.19 -7.65
C PHE A 357 -30.58 -17.54 -8.41
N TRP A 358 -29.40 -17.14 -7.90
CA TRP A 358 -28.13 -17.43 -8.57
C TRP A 358 -27.78 -18.91 -8.55
N LYS A 359 -28.10 -19.64 -7.48
CA LYS A 359 -27.98 -21.11 -7.46
C LYS A 359 -28.86 -21.77 -8.52
N GLY A 360 -30.08 -21.28 -8.74
CA GLY A 360 -30.98 -21.73 -9.81
C GLY A 360 -30.45 -21.48 -11.23
N LEU A 361 -29.55 -20.51 -11.40
CA LEU A 361 -28.82 -20.24 -12.65
C LEU A 361 -27.51 -21.02 -12.78
N GLY A 362 -27.18 -21.91 -11.83
CA GLY A 362 -25.97 -22.74 -11.85
C GLY A 362 -24.74 -22.11 -11.19
N ALA A 363 -24.87 -20.96 -10.53
CA ALA A 363 -23.73 -20.30 -9.89
C ALA A 363 -23.08 -21.14 -8.78
N SER A 364 -21.78 -20.97 -8.58
CA SER A 364 -21.05 -21.49 -7.42
C SER A 364 -21.68 -20.98 -6.12
N ASP A 365 -21.46 -21.69 -5.01
CA ASP A 365 -21.93 -21.20 -3.71
C ASP A 365 -21.26 -19.87 -3.31
N TRP A 366 -20.03 -19.63 -3.78
CA TRP A 366 -19.29 -18.40 -3.52
C TRP A 366 -19.88 -17.19 -4.27
N ILE A 367 -20.16 -17.32 -5.57
CA ILE A 367 -20.79 -16.26 -6.37
C ILE A 367 -22.22 -15.98 -5.88
N ALA A 368 -23.00 -17.02 -5.58
CA ALA A 368 -24.35 -16.84 -5.02
C ALA A 368 -24.31 -16.16 -3.64
N ASN A 369 -23.34 -16.47 -2.79
CA ASN A 369 -23.13 -15.81 -1.50
C ASN A 369 -22.70 -14.33 -1.65
N LEU A 370 -21.88 -14.00 -2.66
CA LEU A 370 -21.47 -12.61 -2.93
C LEU A 370 -22.62 -11.74 -3.45
N LYS A 371 -23.41 -12.24 -4.41
CA LYS A 371 -24.62 -11.55 -4.87
C LYS A 371 -25.60 -11.32 -3.71
N ALA A 372 -25.80 -12.35 -2.86
CA ALA A 372 -26.60 -12.26 -1.64
C ALA A 372 -26.06 -11.23 -0.63
N THR A 373 -24.74 -11.08 -0.53
CA THR A 373 -24.07 -10.14 0.37
C THR A 373 -24.39 -8.69 0.02
N SER A 374 -24.39 -8.33 -1.27
CA SER A 374 -24.75 -6.98 -1.70
C SER A 374 -26.19 -6.63 -1.30
N VAL A 375 -27.14 -7.56 -1.46
CA VAL A 375 -28.52 -7.37 -0.99
C VAL A 375 -28.60 -7.28 0.54
N SER A 376 -27.87 -8.13 1.29
CA SER A 376 -27.79 -8.05 2.76
C SER A 376 -27.30 -6.68 3.23
N ILE A 377 -26.19 -6.18 2.66
CA ILE A 377 -25.60 -4.89 3.02
C ILE A 377 -26.60 -3.75 2.79
N LEU A 378 -27.32 -3.76 1.66
CA LEU A 378 -28.33 -2.75 1.35
C LEU A 378 -29.59 -2.88 2.24
N GLU A 379 -30.04 -4.11 2.55
CA GLU A 379 -31.17 -4.38 3.47
C GLU A 379 -30.86 -3.86 4.89
N MET A 380 -29.61 -4.06 5.34
CA MET A 380 -29.09 -3.54 6.60
C MET A 380 -28.85 -2.02 6.57
N HIS A 381 -28.52 -1.44 5.41
CA HIS A 381 -28.31 0.00 5.26
C HIS A 381 -29.63 0.78 5.32
N ASP A 382 -30.64 0.35 4.55
CA ASP A 382 -31.99 0.94 4.56
C ASP A 382 -32.59 0.91 5.97
N ASP A 383 -32.53 -0.24 6.66
CA ASP A 383 -33.06 -0.39 8.03
C ASP A 383 -32.35 0.48 9.08
N ARG A 384 -31.02 0.62 8.98
CA ARG A 384 -30.21 1.29 10.01
C ARG A 384 -30.04 2.79 9.78
N THR A 385 -30.21 3.27 8.54
CA THR A 385 -29.95 4.66 8.16
C THR A 385 -31.17 5.39 7.58
N GLY A 386 -32.18 4.66 7.09
CA GLY A 386 -33.37 5.24 6.45
C GLY A 386 -33.23 5.52 4.96
N THR A 387 -32.28 4.89 4.26
CA THR A 387 -32.21 4.90 2.79
C THR A 387 -33.32 4.05 2.13
N ASP A 388 -33.48 4.17 0.81
CA ASP A 388 -34.49 3.46 0.02
C ASP A 388 -33.90 2.59 -1.12
N PHE A 389 -32.68 2.08 -0.93
CA PHE A 389 -31.93 1.35 -1.96
C PHE A 389 -32.65 0.09 -2.46
N LEU A 390 -33.33 -0.66 -1.58
CA LEU A 390 -34.08 -1.87 -1.92
C LEU A 390 -35.57 -1.61 -2.19
N LYS A 391 -36.05 -0.36 -2.20
CA LYS A 391 -37.48 -0.02 -2.42
C LYS A 391 -38.06 -0.52 -3.74
N ASN A 392 -37.22 -0.61 -4.78
CA ASN A 392 -37.58 -1.13 -6.10
C ASN A 392 -37.09 -2.57 -6.34
N TYR A 393 -36.50 -3.23 -5.32
CA TYR A 393 -35.89 -4.55 -5.46
C TYR A 393 -36.96 -5.60 -5.83
N ASN A 394 -36.71 -6.32 -6.93
CA ASN A 394 -37.65 -7.28 -7.48
C ASN A 394 -37.05 -8.70 -7.51
N PRO A 395 -37.31 -9.55 -6.49
CA PRO A 395 -36.82 -10.93 -6.45
C PRO A 395 -37.41 -11.82 -7.56
N ASN A 396 -38.52 -11.41 -8.20
CA ASN A 396 -39.14 -12.13 -9.31
C ASN A 396 -38.62 -11.68 -10.70
N SER A 397 -37.73 -10.68 -10.76
CA SER A 397 -37.13 -10.23 -12.01
C SER A 397 -36.18 -11.30 -12.58
N ARG A 398 -36.18 -11.46 -13.91
CA ARG A 398 -35.23 -12.33 -14.63
C ARG A 398 -33.96 -11.62 -15.08
N SER A 399 -33.75 -10.37 -14.64
CA SER A 399 -32.56 -9.59 -14.93
C SER A 399 -31.31 -10.31 -14.41
N LEU A 400 -30.30 -10.40 -15.27
CA LEU A 400 -28.97 -10.95 -14.96
C LEU A 400 -27.95 -9.85 -14.65
N ASP A 401 -28.28 -8.58 -14.89
CA ASP A 401 -27.43 -7.44 -14.58
C ASP A 401 -27.59 -7.10 -13.10
N ASN A 402 -28.69 -6.42 -12.73
CA ASN A 402 -29.11 -6.20 -11.34
C ASN A 402 -30.62 -6.40 -11.15
N ARG A 403 -31.06 -6.65 -9.91
CA ARG A 403 -32.49 -6.71 -9.53
C ARG A 403 -32.93 -5.63 -8.53
N LEU A 404 -32.15 -4.55 -8.37
CA LEU A 404 -32.47 -3.40 -7.51
C LEU A 404 -33.60 -2.51 -8.05
N GLY A 405 -33.86 -2.56 -9.37
CA GLY A 405 -34.86 -1.68 -10.00
C GLY A 405 -34.43 -0.19 -10.04
N ARG A 406 -33.11 0.03 -10.03
CA ARG A 406 -32.39 1.32 -10.12
C ARG A 406 -30.91 1.03 -10.47
N ASP A 407 -30.12 2.09 -10.65
CA ASP A 407 -28.67 1.99 -10.80
C ASP A 407 -27.98 1.33 -9.58
N PRO A 408 -26.78 0.75 -9.75
CA PRO A 408 -25.94 0.30 -8.65
C PRO A 408 -25.65 1.39 -7.62
N VAL A 409 -25.60 1.01 -6.34
CA VAL A 409 -25.28 1.93 -5.23
C VAL A 409 -23.77 2.10 -5.13
N LEU A 410 -23.26 3.21 -5.69
CA LEU A 410 -21.86 3.61 -5.57
C LEU A 410 -21.67 4.45 -4.30
N CYS A 411 -21.06 3.88 -3.26
CA CYS A 411 -20.98 4.46 -1.92
C CYS A 411 -20.47 5.92 -1.91
N GLN A 412 -19.45 6.22 -2.72
CA GLN A 412 -18.83 7.53 -2.80
C GLN A 412 -19.68 8.62 -3.48
N LYS A 413 -20.83 8.29 -4.09
CA LYS A 413 -21.80 9.32 -4.52
C LYS A 413 -22.52 9.99 -3.34
N CYS A 414 -22.47 9.37 -2.15
CA CYS A 414 -23.05 9.87 -0.90
C CYS A 414 -21.99 10.19 0.17
N HIS A 415 -20.99 9.33 0.33
CA HIS A 415 -19.94 9.44 1.34
C HIS A 415 -18.66 10.05 0.77
N ALA A 416 -18.03 11.00 1.48
CA ALA A 416 -16.65 11.37 1.16
C ALA A 416 -15.70 10.20 1.36
N ASP A 417 -14.70 10.13 0.49
CA ASP A 417 -13.64 9.14 0.50
C ASP A 417 -12.38 9.71 -0.17
N ASN A 418 -11.39 10.02 0.65
CA ASN A 418 -10.12 10.57 0.18
C ASN A 418 -9.34 9.59 -0.71
N VAL A 419 -9.62 8.28 -0.63
CA VAL A 419 -8.94 7.23 -1.42
C VAL A 419 -9.06 7.50 -2.92
N ILE A 420 -10.26 7.83 -3.39
CA ILE A 420 -10.53 8.19 -4.79
C ILE A 420 -10.61 9.70 -5.05
N GLY A 421 -10.32 10.54 -4.04
CA GLY A 421 -10.40 12.00 -4.15
C GLY A 421 -11.81 12.60 -4.10
N VAL A 422 -12.81 11.90 -3.55
CA VAL A 422 -14.15 12.47 -3.29
C VAL A 422 -14.13 13.17 -1.93
N LEU A 423 -13.91 14.49 -1.93
CA LEU A 423 -13.68 15.26 -0.71
C LEU A 423 -14.96 15.75 -0.02
N SER A 424 -16.14 15.51 -0.61
CA SER A 424 -17.42 16.10 -0.19
C SER A 424 -18.52 15.05 -0.04
N SER A 425 -18.88 14.69 1.20
CA SER A 425 -20.10 13.96 1.51
C SER A 425 -21.34 14.78 1.18
N LYS A 426 -22.45 14.10 0.84
CA LYS A 426 -23.79 14.69 0.82
C LYS A 426 -24.29 14.99 2.24
N THR A 427 -25.33 15.81 2.35
CA THR A 427 -26.11 16.00 3.56
C THR A 427 -27.39 15.17 3.52
N PHE A 428 -27.98 14.95 4.70
CA PHE A 428 -29.34 14.39 4.85
C PHE A 428 -30.03 15.07 6.03
N LYS A 429 -31.36 15.05 6.04
CA LYS A 429 -32.15 15.55 7.17
C LYS A 429 -32.43 14.40 8.14
N ASP A 430 -31.96 14.50 9.38
CA ASP A 430 -32.18 13.48 10.41
C ASP A 430 -33.69 13.27 10.64
N PRO A 431 -34.24 12.06 10.41
CA PRO A 431 -35.65 11.78 10.64
C PRO A 431 -36.11 11.96 12.09
N LYS A 432 -35.19 11.98 13.07
CA LYS A 432 -35.50 12.09 14.51
C LYS A 432 -35.49 13.52 15.03
N THR A 433 -34.50 14.33 14.61
CA THR A 433 -34.35 15.72 15.09
C THR A 433 -34.77 16.78 14.06
N GLY A 434 -34.91 16.40 12.79
CA GLY A 434 -35.17 17.34 11.69
C GLY A 434 -33.97 18.23 11.32
N VAL A 435 -32.80 18.01 11.93
CA VAL A 435 -31.57 18.77 11.67
C VAL A 435 -30.89 18.22 10.40
N GLU A 436 -30.31 19.11 9.59
CA GLU A 436 -29.47 18.69 8.46
C GLU A 436 -28.08 18.26 8.97
N MET A 437 -27.63 17.07 8.56
CA MET A 437 -26.35 16.49 8.96
C MET A 437 -25.56 16.03 7.73
N THR A 438 -24.25 16.27 7.75
CA THR A 438 -23.31 15.72 6.76
C THR A 438 -23.16 14.21 6.97
N ILE A 439 -23.24 13.43 5.89
CA ILE A 439 -22.98 11.99 5.92
C ILE A 439 -21.52 11.73 6.31
N SER A 440 -21.27 10.88 7.30
CA SER A 440 -19.89 10.52 7.71
C SER A 440 -19.11 9.86 6.55
N PRO A 441 -17.81 10.14 6.38
CA PRO A 441 -17.03 9.58 5.28
C PRO A 441 -16.98 8.05 5.33
N LEU A 442 -16.82 7.41 4.17
CA LEU A 442 -17.02 5.96 4.00
C LEU A 442 -16.14 5.15 4.96
N THR A 443 -14.87 5.56 5.08
CA THR A 443 -13.91 4.95 6.00
C THR A 443 -14.39 5.03 7.46
N GLN A 444 -14.95 6.17 7.92
CA GLN A 444 -15.48 6.29 9.28
C GLN A 444 -16.77 5.46 9.47
N ALA A 445 -17.67 5.48 8.49
CA ALA A 445 -18.94 4.74 8.53
C ALA A 445 -18.70 3.23 8.70
N ILE A 446 -17.82 2.65 7.88
CA ILE A 446 -17.47 1.22 7.93
C ILE A 446 -16.78 0.88 9.26
N HIS A 447 -15.70 1.58 9.63
CA HIS A 447 -14.93 1.26 10.82
C HIS A 447 -15.73 1.41 12.12
N THR A 448 -16.55 2.47 12.25
CA THR A 448 -17.34 2.70 13.46
C THR A 448 -18.32 1.57 13.72
N VAL A 449 -19.00 1.05 12.68
CA VAL A 449 -19.95 -0.06 12.82
C VAL A 449 -19.21 -1.35 13.19
N HIS A 450 -18.18 -1.74 12.44
CA HIS A 450 -17.51 -3.03 12.62
C HIS A 450 -16.70 -3.10 13.91
N GLN A 451 -15.85 -2.12 14.20
CA GLN A 451 -15.02 -2.11 15.41
C GLN A 451 -15.89 -2.03 16.68
N THR A 452 -17.02 -1.31 16.66
CA THR A 452 -17.91 -1.26 17.83
C THR A 452 -18.71 -2.55 17.99
N LYS A 453 -19.34 -3.07 16.91
CA LYS A 453 -20.34 -4.15 17.02
C LYS A 453 -19.81 -5.56 16.82
N ALA A 454 -18.66 -5.70 16.16
CA ALA A 454 -18.00 -6.98 15.94
C ALA A 454 -16.47 -6.81 16.01
N PRO A 455 -15.91 -6.37 17.16
CA PRO A 455 -14.47 -6.16 17.32
C PRO A 455 -13.63 -7.43 17.13
N LEU A 456 -14.23 -8.62 17.29
CA LEU A 456 -13.60 -9.91 17.02
C LEU A 456 -12.18 -10.04 17.63
N PRO A 457 -12.00 -9.88 18.96
CA PRO A 457 -10.68 -9.93 19.59
C PRO A 457 -10.05 -11.34 19.55
N ASP A 458 -8.73 -11.39 19.74
CA ASP A 458 -7.97 -12.58 20.14
C ASP A 458 -7.74 -12.63 21.66
N SER A 459 -7.01 -13.64 22.15
CA SER A 459 -6.72 -13.81 23.59
C SER A 459 -5.83 -12.69 24.17
N HIS A 460 -5.23 -11.86 23.33
CA HIS A 460 -4.44 -10.69 23.70
C HIS A 460 -5.20 -9.36 23.51
N GLY A 461 -6.49 -9.41 23.15
CA GLY A 461 -7.34 -8.23 22.93
C GLY A 461 -7.12 -7.52 21.59
N ARG A 462 -6.39 -8.10 20.64
CA ARG A 462 -6.20 -7.51 19.30
C ARG A 462 -7.40 -7.82 18.41
N THR A 463 -7.92 -6.83 17.71
CA THR A 463 -9.04 -7.01 16.78
C THR A 463 -8.64 -7.80 15.52
N ALA A 464 -9.44 -8.81 15.14
CA ALA A 464 -9.38 -9.47 13.83
C ALA A 464 -10.36 -8.85 12.82
N SER A 465 -11.20 -7.91 13.25
CA SER A 465 -12.28 -7.35 12.40
C SER A 465 -11.76 -6.63 11.15
N CYS A 466 -10.51 -6.16 11.19
CA CYS A 466 -9.81 -5.62 10.02
C CYS A 466 -9.83 -6.61 8.86
N GLN A 467 -9.50 -7.88 9.10
CA GLN A 467 -9.46 -8.95 8.09
C GLN A 467 -10.83 -9.55 7.75
N GLY A 468 -11.93 -9.01 8.31
CA GLY A 468 -13.28 -9.21 7.78
C GLY A 468 -13.57 -8.37 6.53
N CYS A 469 -12.71 -7.40 6.19
CA CYS A 469 -12.87 -6.55 5.02
C CYS A 469 -11.54 -6.34 4.26
N HIS A 470 -10.42 -6.15 4.96
CA HIS A 470 -9.11 -5.98 4.35
C HIS A 470 -8.54 -7.31 3.81
N PRO A 471 -8.01 -7.33 2.56
CA PRO A 471 -7.33 -8.45 1.93
C PRO A 471 -6.48 -9.39 2.80
N ALA A 472 -6.71 -10.68 2.61
CA ALA A 472 -6.06 -11.77 3.33
C ALA A 472 -6.02 -13.10 2.57
N HIS A 473 -6.48 -13.18 1.31
CA HIS A 473 -6.42 -14.45 0.56
C HIS A 473 -4.98 -14.84 0.22
N ARG A 474 -4.70 -16.12 -0.04
CA ARG A 474 -3.33 -16.61 -0.30
C ARG A 474 -3.12 -16.96 -1.78
N GLN A 475 -1.90 -16.74 -2.29
CA GLN A 475 -1.55 -17.12 -3.67
C GLN A 475 -1.71 -18.62 -3.96
N ASP A 476 -1.60 -19.48 -2.95
CA ASP A 476 -1.79 -20.92 -3.10
C ASP A 476 -3.26 -21.37 -2.99
N GLY A 477 -4.22 -20.43 -2.98
CA GLY A 477 -5.66 -20.69 -2.96
C GLY A 477 -6.18 -21.34 -1.67
N LYS A 478 -5.35 -21.43 -0.62
CA LYS A 478 -5.71 -22.11 0.63
C LYS A 478 -6.34 -21.14 1.64
N MET A 479 -7.49 -21.53 2.17
CA MET A 479 -8.16 -20.86 3.29
C MET A 479 -7.71 -21.38 4.68
N ALA A 480 -6.72 -22.27 4.73
CA ALA A 480 -6.14 -22.74 5.99
C ALA A 480 -5.43 -21.58 6.72
N SER A 481 -5.72 -21.42 8.01
CA SER A 481 -5.24 -20.30 8.84
C SER A 481 -5.64 -18.89 8.34
N TYR A 482 -6.71 -18.79 7.56
CA TYR A 482 -7.34 -17.51 7.21
C TYR A 482 -7.98 -16.88 8.47
N PRO A 483 -7.93 -15.54 8.67
CA PRO A 483 -8.33 -14.90 9.92
C PRO A 483 -9.82 -15.07 10.32
N ILE A 484 -10.72 -15.09 9.34
CA ILE A 484 -12.18 -15.11 9.55
C ILE A 484 -12.79 -16.42 9.03
N THR A 485 -13.58 -17.10 9.86
CA THR A 485 -14.26 -18.36 9.48
C THR A 485 -15.39 -18.13 8.47
N PRO A 486 -15.84 -19.16 7.71
CA PRO A 486 -16.99 -19.05 6.81
C PRO A 486 -18.33 -18.66 7.49
N ASP A 487 -18.41 -18.71 8.82
CA ASP A 487 -19.52 -18.23 9.64
C ASP A 487 -19.20 -16.92 10.41
N GLY A 488 -18.16 -16.19 10.00
CA GLY A 488 -17.94 -14.78 10.37
C GLY A 488 -17.31 -14.56 11.75
N LYS A 489 -16.59 -15.55 12.28
CA LYS A 489 -15.92 -15.49 13.59
C LYS A 489 -14.41 -15.34 13.42
N ASN A 490 -13.74 -14.84 14.46
CA ASN A 490 -12.28 -14.87 14.51
C ASN A 490 -11.79 -16.32 14.68
N ALA A 491 -11.03 -16.83 13.71
CA ALA A 491 -10.41 -18.15 13.78
C ALA A 491 -9.35 -18.25 14.89
N PHE A 492 -8.80 -17.11 15.32
CA PHE A 492 -7.75 -16.97 16.33
C PHE A 492 -8.25 -16.41 17.66
N ALA A 493 -9.57 -16.47 17.94
CA ALA A 493 -10.19 -15.94 19.15
C ALA A 493 -9.55 -16.42 20.48
N LEU A 494 -9.06 -17.67 20.50
CA LEU A 494 -8.38 -18.30 21.64
C LEU A 494 -6.85 -18.29 21.53
N GLY A 495 -6.29 -17.59 20.53
CA GLY A 495 -4.88 -17.52 20.21
C GLY A 495 -4.42 -16.08 19.98
N ASP A 496 -3.68 -15.85 18.90
CA ASP A 496 -3.12 -14.54 18.52
C ASP A 496 -3.34 -14.35 17.02
N ASN A 497 -3.94 -13.22 16.61
CA ASN A 497 -4.24 -12.97 15.20
C ASN A 497 -2.98 -12.92 14.31
N ARG A 498 -1.80 -12.68 14.91
CA ARG A 498 -0.50 -12.65 14.20
C ARG A 498 -0.03 -14.04 13.75
N ASP A 499 -0.65 -15.12 14.23
CA ASP A 499 -0.42 -16.49 13.73
C ASP A 499 -1.28 -16.84 12.49
N ALA A 500 -2.17 -15.94 12.05
CA ALA A 500 -2.89 -16.09 10.79
C ALA A 500 -1.97 -15.97 9.57
N SER A 501 -2.38 -16.62 8.46
CA SER A 501 -1.60 -16.70 7.22
C SER A 501 -2.41 -16.10 6.06
N GLY A 502 -2.10 -14.89 5.59
CA GLY A 502 -3.01 -14.25 4.62
C GLY A 502 -2.55 -12.98 3.88
N GLY A 503 -2.28 -13.14 2.59
CA GLY A 503 -2.48 -12.09 1.58
C GLY A 503 -1.76 -10.77 1.77
N CYS A 504 -2.36 -9.72 1.22
CA CYS A 504 -1.71 -8.42 0.99
C CYS A 504 -1.26 -7.71 2.28
N PHE A 505 -1.77 -8.12 3.45
CA PHE A 505 -1.48 -7.51 4.75
C PHE A 505 -0.91 -8.45 5.83
N VAL A 506 -1.29 -9.73 5.88
CA VAL A 506 -0.97 -10.60 7.04
C VAL A 506 0.23 -11.51 6.75
N GLY A 507 1.36 -11.25 7.41
CA GLY A 507 2.60 -12.01 7.24
C GLY A 507 3.42 -11.63 6.01
N ARG A 508 2.99 -10.60 5.26
CA ARG A 508 3.68 -10.06 4.08
C ARG A 508 4.69 -8.98 4.42
N ASP A 509 4.35 -8.04 5.29
CA ASP A 509 5.21 -6.91 5.66
C ASP A 509 6.36 -7.34 6.59
N VAL A 510 7.52 -6.69 6.47
CA VAL A 510 8.72 -6.96 7.29
C VAL A 510 8.44 -6.92 8.80
N HIS A 511 7.55 -6.04 9.27
CA HIS A 511 7.22 -5.94 10.70
C HIS A 511 6.40 -7.12 11.23
N ALA A 512 5.96 -8.03 10.34
CA ALA A 512 5.38 -9.33 10.64
C ALA A 512 6.29 -10.52 10.23
N ASN A 513 7.38 -10.29 9.48
CA ASN A 513 8.29 -11.36 9.07
C ASN A 513 9.25 -11.76 10.20
N ARG A 514 8.86 -12.81 10.93
CA ARG A 514 9.64 -13.44 12.02
C ARG A 514 11.03 -13.92 11.56
N ASN A 515 11.21 -14.24 10.28
CA ASN A 515 12.44 -14.77 9.69
C ASN A 515 13.36 -13.69 9.07
N MET A 516 13.05 -12.39 9.19
CA MET A 516 13.73 -11.33 8.44
C MET A 516 15.28 -11.35 8.51
N ARG A 517 15.87 -11.84 9.61
CA ARG A 517 17.33 -12.00 9.78
C ARG A 517 17.92 -13.14 8.94
N HIS A 518 17.16 -14.20 8.72
CA HIS A 518 17.55 -15.33 7.86
C HIS A 518 17.30 -15.03 6.38
N ASP A 519 16.27 -14.24 6.07
CA ASP A 519 15.88 -13.88 4.70
C ASP A 519 16.79 -12.79 4.07
N GLY A 520 17.60 -12.09 4.89
CA GLY A 520 18.70 -11.25 4.40
C GLY A 520 18.87 -9.87 5.05
N ILE A 521 18.06 -9.47 6.03
CA ILE A 521 18.30 -8.25 6.83
C ILE A 521 19.07 -8.61 8.11
N ASP A 522 20.39 -8.49 8.02
CA ASP A 522 21.27 -8.40 9.20
C ASP A 522 21.80 -6.96 9.36
N ILE A 523 20.88 -6.00 9.34
CA ILE A 523 21.13 -4.56 9.51
C ILE A 523 20.42 -4.12 10.81
N PRO A 524 20.99 -3.22 11.63
CA PRO A 524 20.31 -2.71 12.82
C PRO A 524 19.00 -1.98 12.47
N ALA A 525 17.99 -2.10 13.33
CA ALA A 525 16.68 -1.49 13.08
C ALA A 525 16.63 0.03 13.36
N HIS A 526 17.67 0.62 13.97
CA HIS A 526 17.79 2.06 14.25
C HIS A 526 16.52 2.71 14.84
N LEU A 527 16.02 2.17 15.95
CA LEU A 527 14.72 2.53 16.54
C LEU A 527 14.81 3.74 17.50
N ASN A 528 13.76 4.57 17.49
CA ASN A 528 13.53 5.63 18.48
C ASN A 528 12.89 5.05 19.77
N ALA A 529 12.51 5.89 20.75
CA ALA A 529 11.93 5.42 22.02
C ALA A 529 10.58 4.66 21.86
N ILE A 530 9.76 5.04 20.87
CA ILE A 530 8.52 4.34 20.52
C ILE A 530 8.85 2.98 19.91
N GLY A 531 9.73 2.95 18.90
CA GLY A 531 10.13 1.71 18.23
C GLY A 531 10.80 0.71 19.17
N GLN A 532 11.65 1.17 20.07
CA GLN A 532 12.28 0.34 21.12
C GLN A 532 11.22 -0.27 22.04
N TRP A 533 10.24 0.51 22.50
CA TRP A 533 9.16 -0.01 23.33
C TRP A 533 8.30 -1.04 22.59
N LEU A 534 7.91 -0.74 21.34
CA LEU A 534 7.15 -1.67 20.49
C LEU A 534 7.95 -2.96 20.19
N GLN A 535 9.27 -2.88 20.01
CA GLN A 535 10.11 -4.06 19.86
C GLN A 535 10.08 -4.93 21.11
N SER A 536 10.30 -4.38 22.30
CA SER A 536 10.36 -5.15 23.55
C SER A 536 9.00 -5.62 24.09
N ASN A 537 7.89 -4.92 23.80
CA ASN A 537 6.60 -5.16 24.46
C ASN A 537 5.51 -5.73 23.53
N VAL A 538 5.71 -5.66 22.20
CA VAL A 538 4.69 -6.08 21.21
C VAL A 538 5.27 -7.02 20.17
N SER A 539 6.27 -6.56 19.42
CA SER A 539 6.79 -7.26 18.25
C SER A 539 7.66 -8.45 18.61
N GLN A 540 8.64 -8.25 19.48
CA GLN A 540 9.70 -9.21 19.86
C GLN A 540 10.45 -9.82 18.65
N ILE A 541 10.37 -9.21 17.46
CA ILE A 541 11.19 -9.59 16.30
C ILE A 541 12.57 -8.95 16.45
N GLY A 542 13.61 -9.76 16.24
CA GLY A 542 15.00 -9.30 16.16
C GLY A 542 15.72 -9.04 17.50
N ASN A 543 15.07 -9.31 18.64
CA ASN A 543 15.63 -9.21 20.00
C ASN A 543 16.00 -10.57 20.64
N ASN A 544 15.92 -11.66 19.86
CA ASN A 544 16.12 -13.07 20.26
C ASN A 544 14.99 -13.73 21.09
N GLU A 545 13.86 -13.05 21.33
CA GLU A 545 12.74 -13.60 22.11
C GLU A 545 11.70 -14.38 21.26
N GLY A 546 11.92 -14.50 19.94
CA GLY A 546 11.09 -15.32 19.05
C GLY A 546 9.72 -14.71 18.69
N GLY A 547 9.64 -13.39 18.64
CA GLY A 547 8.39 -12.65 18.51
C GLY A 547 7.60 -12.82 17.22
N LYS A 548 6.34 -12.36 17.27
CA LYS A 548 5.34 -12.51 16.19
C LYS A 548 5.14 -11.25 15.34
N GLY A 549 5.78 -10.13 15.69
CA GLY A 549 5.67 -8.88 14.94
C GLY A 549 4.56 -7.94 15.39
N LEU A 550 4.40 -6.83 14.69
CA LEU A 550 3.37 -5.82 14.95
C LEU A 550 2.00 -6.26 14.40
N TRP A 551 0.94 -5.65 14.93
CA TRP A 551 -0.42 -5.76 14.39
C TRP A 551 -0.89 -4.42 13.83
N CYS A 552 -1.96 -4.44 13.02
CA CYS A 552 -2.47 -3.27 12.29
C CYS A 552 -2.66 -2.04 13.19
N THR A 553 -3.18 -2.23 14.41
CA THR A 553 -3.45 -1.14 15.37
C THR A 553 -2.20 -0.55 16.04
N ASN A 554 -1.05 -1.23 15.99
CA ASN A 554 0.22 -0.66 16.46
C ASN A 554 0.77 0.42 15.49
N CYS A 555 0.34 0.39 14.23
CA CYS A 555 0.70 1.38 13.20
C CYS A 555 -0.46 2.36 12.90
N HIS A 556 -1.70 1.86 12.81
CA HIS A 556 -2.89 2.66 12.48
C HIS A 556 -3.63 3.10 13.75
N ASN A 557 -3.12 4.13 14.43
CA ASN A 557 -3.70 4.66 15.67
C ASN A 557 -3.70 6.21 15.71
N GLN A 558 -4.06 6.77 16.86
CA GLN A 558 -4.10 8.21 17.09
C GLN A 558 -2.69 8.82 17.27
N LEU A 559 -1.66 8.06 17.67
CA LEU A 559 -0.35 8.63 17.99
C LEU A 559 0.32 9.25 16.77
N THR A 560 0.28 8.59 15.61
CA THR A 560 0.82 9.12 14.35
C THR A 560 0.28 10.52 14.05
N ARG A 561 -1.01 10.77 14.33
CA ARG A 561 -1.64 12.10 14.23
C ARG A 561 -1.05 13.07 15.25
N GLU A 562 -0.95 12.68 16.52
CA GLU A 562 -0.37 13.53 17.58
C GLU A 562 1.09 13.93 17.28
N LEU A 563 1.89 13.00 16.74
CA LEU A 563 3.25 13.25 16.28
C LEU A 563 3.23 14.23 15.09
N TYR A 564 2.42 13.95 14.06
CA TYR A 564 2.27 14.79 12.86
C TYR A 564 1.90 16.24 13.20
N GLN A 565 0.96 16.45 14.11
CA GLN A 565 0.55 17.80 14.51
C GLN A 565 1.70 18.59 15.15
N ARG A 566 2.62 17.93 15.86
CA ARG A 566 3.72 18.56 16.62
C ARG A 566 5.05 18.63 15.84
N ASP A 567 5.10 18.10 14.63
CA ASP A 567 6.23 18.28 13.70
C ASP A 567 6.23 19.71 13.08
N ASN A 568 7.41 20.33 12.99
CA ASN A 568 7.70 21.52 12.18
C ASN A 568 9.18 21.48 11.78
N LEU A 569 9.47 20.62 10.81
CA LEU A 569 10.80 20.22 10.39
C LEU A 569 11.44 21.26 9.47
N THR A 570 12.76 21.40 9.58
CA THR A 570 13.62 22.06 8.58
C THR A 570 14.42 21.05 7.76
N ASN A 571 14.63 19.84 8.29
CA ASN A 571 15.14 18.68 7.56
C ASN A 571 14.69 17.38 8.24
N ALA A 572 13.95 16.54 7.51
CA ALA A 572 13.38 15.29 8.04
C ALA A 572 14.45 14.23 8.34
N TYR A 573 15.41 14.03 7.43
CA TYR A 573 16.52 13.06 7.59
C TYR A 573 17.50 13.41 8.73
N LYS A 574 17.41 14.62 9.30
CA LYS A 574 18.24 15.05 10.44
C LYS A 574 17.42 15.40 11.68
N GLN A 575 16.09 15.27 11.61
CA GLN A 575 15.13 15.68 12.65
C GLN A 575 15.41 17.09 13.21
N THR A 576 15.84 18.02 12.34
CA THR A 576 16.02 19.42 12.72
C THR A 576 14.73 20.21 12.55
N GLY A 577 14.51 21.21 13.40
CA GLY A 577 13.23 21.90 13.54
C GLY A 577 12.57 21.51 14.87
N THR A 578 11.24 21.46 14.90
CA THR A 578 10.46 20.93 16.03
C THR A 578 9.94 19.54 15.71
N THR A 579 10.08 18.60 16.64
CA THR A 579 9.40 17.31 16.65
C THR A 579 9.44 16.74 18.08
N ILE A 580 8.55 15.80 18.38
CA ILE A 580 8.60 15.00 19.62
C ILE A 580 9.01 13.52 19.36
N ARG A 581 9.25 13.13 18.11
CA ARG A 581 9.62 11.75 17.72
C ARG A 581 10.99 11.29 18.24
N ASN A 582 11.84 12.25 18.59
CA ASN A 582 13.19 12.02 19.12
C ASN A 582 13.27 12.14 20.67
N LYS A 583 12.13 12.03 21.35
CA LYS A 583 12.00 12.22 22.80
C LYS A 583 11.74 10.92 23.55
N SER A 584 11.87 10.95 24.87
CA SER A 584 11.45 9.86 25.75
C SER A 584 9.91 9.69 25.74
N LEU A 585 9.43 8.51 26.13
CA LEU A 585 7.98 8.25 26.21
C LEU A 585 7.28 9.18 27.21
N ASP A 586 7.93 9.57 28.31
CA ASP A 586 7.38 10.50 29.30
C ASP A 586 7.24 11.92 28.73
N GLU A 587 8.22 12.39 27.95
CA GLU A 587 8.14 13.66 27.22
C GLU A 587 7.04 13.63 26.14
N ILE A 588 6.89 12.51 25.41
CA ILE A 588 5.84 12.32 24.40
C ILE A 588 4.46 12.34 25.06
N ALA A 589 4.25 11.55 26.12
CA ALA A 589 3.00 11.49 26.87
C ALA A 589 2.61 12.89 27.39
N LYS A 590 3.57 13.59 28.02
CA LYS A 590 3.40 14.97 28.48
C LYS A 590 3.09 15.95 27.34
N ALA A 591 3.71 15.82 26.17
CA ALA A 591 3.48 16.68 25.02
C ALA A 591 2.12 16.44 24.33
N ILE A 592 1.53 15.25 24.50
CA ILE A 592 0.17 14.93 24.01
C ILE A 592 -0.92 15.02 25.08
N GLY A 593 -0.54 15.27 26.35
CA GLY A 593 -1.47 15.54 27.45
C GLY A 593 -2.01 14.29 28.18
N VAL A 594 -1.30 13.16 28.11
CA VAL A 594 -1.70 11.87 28.70
C VAL A 594 -0.64 11.35 29.69
N SER A 595 -0.96 10.29 30.44
CA SER A 595 0.04 9.56 31.22
C SER A 595 0.88 8.63 30.34
N THR A 596 2.11 8.29 30.76
CA THR A 596 2.97 7.37 30.00
C THR A 596 2.35 5.98 29.88
N ASP A 597 1.52 5.55 30.83
CA ASP A 597 0.84 4.26 30.77
C ASP A 597 -0.40 4.30 29.86
N GLU A 598 -1.06 5.44 29.73
CA GLU A 598 -2.06 5.67 28.69
C GLU A 598 -1.45 5.69 27.29
N LEU A 599 -0.28 6.34 27.11
CA LEU A 599 0.48 6.27 25.86
C LEU A 599 0.80 4.81 25.47
N LYS A 600 1.31 4.00 26.41
CA LYS A 600 1.58 2.57 26.17
C LYS A 600 0.31 1.78 25.82
N SER A 601 -0.74 1.92 26.63
CA SER A 601 -1.92 1.02 26.58
C SER A 601 -3.03 1.43 25.61
N ARG A 602 -3.16 2.72 25.27
CA ARG A 602 -4.25 3.24 24.42
C ARG A 602 -3.78 3.85 23.10
N TYR A 603 -2.48 4.13 22.97
CA TYR A 603 -1.89 4.68 21.75
C TYR A 603 -0.92 3.71 21.06
N LEU A 604 -0.03 3.03 21.81
CA LEU A 604 1.00 2.14 21.23
C LEU A 604 0.55 0.67 21.05
N ASP A 605 -0.10 0.07 22.04
CA ASP A 605 -0.68 -1.29 21.93
C ASP A 605 -2.17 -1.34 22.35
N PRO A 606 -3.05 -0.56 21.66
CA PRO A 606 -4.47 -0.48 21.94
C PRO A 606 -5.19 -1.81 21.70
N LYS A 607 -6.10 -2.15 22.61
CA LYS A 607 -6.79 -3.44 22.71
C LYS A 607 -8.28 -3.27 22.94
N VAL A 608 -9.06 -4.17 22.36
CA VAL A 608 -10.52 -4.29 22.53
C VAL A 608 -10.86 -4.46 24.01
N VAL A 609 -11.87 -3.74 24.48
CA VAL A 609 -12.44 -3.84 25.83
C VAL A 609 -13.91 -4.16 25.71
N LEU A 610 -14.26 -5.45 25.72
CA LEU A 610 -15.64 -5.90 25.54
C LEU A 610 -16.54 -5.46 26.69
N ASN A 611 -17.78 -5.10 26.35
CA ASN A 611 -18.90 -5.02 27.30
C ASN A 611 -19.72 -6.33 27.31
N ASP A 612 -20.75 -6.39 28.16
CA ASP A 612 -21.65 -7.55 28.36
C ASP A 612 -22.33 -8.09 27.09
N LYS A 613 -22.29 -7.35 25.97
CA LYS A 613 -22.86 -7.75 24.67
C LYS A 613 -21.83 -8.25 23.66
N GLY A 614 -20.54 -8.26 24.01
CA GLY A 614 -19.44 -8.53 23.07
C GLY A 614 -19.14 -7.37 22.11
N GLU A 615 -19.64 -6.17 22.41
CA GLU A 615 -19.32 -4.93 21.68
C GLU A 615 -18.08 -4.25 22.31
N ASP A 616 -17.25 -3.56 21.52
CA ASP A 616 -16.13 -2.79 22.07
C ASP A 616 -16.62 -1.55 22.81
N THR A 617 -16.06 -1.29 23.99
CA THR A 617 -16.52 -0.22 24.89
C THR A 617 -16.02 1.14 24.41
N PRO A 618 -16.93 2.05 23.97
CA PRO A 618 -16.52 3.32 23.39
C PRO A 618 -15.70 4.17 24.36
N GLY A 619 -14.49 4.54 23.94
CA GLY A 619 -13.56 5.31 24.75
C GLY A 619 -12.66 4.48 25.68
N ALA A 620 -12.85 3.17 25.83
CA ALA A 620 -11.93 2.33 26.61
C ALA A 620 -10.69 1.91 25.78
N SER A 621 -10.92 1.25 24.64
CA SER A 621 -9.92 0.46 23.88
C SER A 621 -8.75 1.22 23.25
N GLY A 622 -8.87 2.52 23.06
CA GLY A 622 -7.95 3.31 22.22
C GLY A 622 -8.17 3.09 20.71
N ILE A 623 -8.54 1.88 20.27
CA ILE A 623 -8.85 1.53 18.87
C ILE A 623 -9.92 2.47 18.28
N LEU A 624 -10.98 2.74 19.05
CA LEU A 624 -12.06 3.63 18.63
C LEU A 624 -11.70 5.14 18.65
N GLN A 625 -10.53 5.53 19.18
CA GLN A 625 -10.15 6.95 19.34
C GLN A 625 -9.93 7.64 17.98
N THR A 626 -9.40 6.93 16.98
CA THR A 626 -9.25 7.40 15.59
C THR A 626 -10.60 7.74 14.91
N TRP A 627 -11.71 7.20 15.42
CA TRP A 627 -13.06 7.35 14.87
C TRP A 627 -13.96 8.24 15.74
N ALA A 628 -13.47 8.67 16.91
CA ALA A 628 -14.24 9.44 17.88
C ALA A 628 -14.59 10.84 17.36
N ALA A 629 -15.82 11.30 17.65
CA ALA A 629 -16.31 12.62 17.26
C ALA A 629 -15.56 13.79 17.92
N LYS A 630 -14.85 13.53 19.03
CA LYS A 630 -13.88 14.44 19.65
C LYS A 630 -12.53 13.74 19.72
N ARG A 631 -11.62 14.15 18.86
CA ARG A 631 -10.20 13.74 18.82
C ARG A 631 -9.38 14.90 18.27
N MET A 632 -8.07 14.83 18.41
CA MET A 632 -7.19 15.75 17.68
C MET A 632 -7.15 15.32 16.21
N VAL A 633 -7.33 16.30 15.32
CA VAL A 633 -7.17 16.20 13.86
C VAL A 633 -6.07 17.18 13.49
N PRO A 634 -4.98 16.76 12.82
CA PRO A 634 -3.92 17.70 12.46
C PRO A 634 -4.38 18.83 11.55
N ASP A 635 -3.64 19.94 11.61
CA ASP A 635 -3.84 21.08 10.72
C ASP A 635 -3.36 20.80 9.30
N ILE A 636 -4.07 21.32 8.30
CA ILE A 636 -3.80 21.11 6.87
C ILE A 636 -3.08 22.30 6.22
N ALA A 637 -3.45 23.52 6.61
CA ALA A 637 -2.96 24.78 6.04
C ALA A 637 -3.24 25.96 6.99
N VAL A 638 -2.65 27.13 6.71
CA VAL A 638 -3.10 28.42 7.26
C VAL A 638 -3.95 29.13 6.22
N ILE A 639 -5.09 29.69 6.65
CA ILE A 639 -6.01 30.48 5.82
C ILE A 639 -6.12 31.93 6.33
N ALA A 640 -6.51 32.84 5.44
CA ALA A 640 -6.96 34.17 5.81
C ALA A 640 -8.35 34.11 6.46
N LEU A 641 -8.57 35.00 7.43
CA LEU A 641 -9.85 35.23 8.08
C LEU A 641 -10.41 36.60 7.70
N LYS A 642 -11.74 36.70 7.65
CA LYS A 642 -12.49 37.95 7.55
C LYS A 642 -13.68 37.90 8.49
N ASP A 643 -13.87 38.96 9.28
CA ASP A 643 -14.99 39.14 10.22
C ASP A 643 -15.20 37.95 11.19
N GLY A 644 -14.11 37.24 11.51
CA GLY A 644 -14.07 36.06 12.39
C GLY A 644 -14.28 34.70 11.70
N GLY A 645 -14.66 34.66 10.42
CA GLY A 645 -14.78 33.45 9.61
C GLY A 645 -13.69 33.33 8.53
N PRO A 646 -13.65 32.21 7.77
CA PRO A 646 -12.77 32.07 6.60
C PRO A 646 -12.98 33.19 5.57
N MET A 647 -11.89 33.72 5.00
CA MET A 647 -11.98 34.64 3.87
C MET A 647 -12.30 33.86 2.59
N VAL A 648 -13.60 33.80 2.29
CA VAL A 648 -14.18 33.16 1.10
C VAL A 648 -14.27 34.14 -0.07
N THR A 649 -13.84 33.70 -1.25
CA THR A 649 -14.24 34.26 -2.54
C THR A 649 -15.20 33.30 -3.26
N LYS A 650 -15.91 33.82 -4.26
CA LYS A 650 -16.65 33.05 -5.26
C LYS A 650 -16.15 33.42 -6.65
N ASP A 651 -16.25 32.49 -7.58
CA ASP A 651 -15.86 32.67 -8.98
C ASP A 651 -17.07 33.01 -9.89
N GLU A 652 -16.90 32.83 -11.20
CA GLU A 652 -17.91 33.12 -12.22
C GLU A 652 -19.19 32.25 -12.08
N ASP A 653 -19.03 30.98 -11.70
CA ASP A 653 -20.12 30.01 -11.63
C ASP A 653 -20.67 29.87 -10.18
N GLY A 654 -19.96 30.45 -9.21
CA GLY A 654 -20.39 30.65 -7.83
C GLY A 654 -19.73 29.71 -6.82
N ASP A 655 -18.72 28.94 -7.22
CA ASP A 655 -18.04 27.97 -6.36
C ASP A 655 -17.18 28.64 -5.28
N ILE A 656 -17.12 28.00 -4.12
CA ILE A 656 -16.46 28.52 -2.92
C ILE A 656 -14.96 28.26 -2.99
N ASN A 657 -14.16 29.30 -2.76
CA ASN A 657 -12.72 29.19 -2.61
C ASN A 657 -12.25 29.97 -1.36
N VAL A 658 -11.56 29.28 -0.44
CA VAL A 658 -10.91 29.92 0.72
C VAL A 658 -9.49 30.39 0.40
N SER A 659 -9.12 31.56 0.90
CA SER A 659 -7.78 32.12 0.72
C SER A 659 -6.75 31.40 1.63
N ILE A 660 -6.02 30.43 1.08
CA ILE A 660 -4.83 29.83 1.72
C ILE A 660 -3.70 30.87 1.76
N LEU A 661 -2.94 30.89 2.87
CA LEU A 661 -1.76 31.74 3.09
C LEU A 661 -0.47 30.94 3.37
N SER A 662 -0.58 29.63 3.59
CA SER A 662 0.55 28.71 3.70
C SER A 662 0.07 27.26 3.69
N ALA A 663 0.69 26.43 2.86
CA ALA A 663 0.52 24.97 2.93
C ALA A 663 1.26 24.33 4.12
N ASN A 664 2.19 25.03 4.78
CA ASN A 664 2.71 24.60 6.09
C ASN A 664 1.81 25.17 7.20
N PRO A 665 1.05 24.34 7.93
CA PRO A 665 0.18 24.80 9.02
C PRO A 665 0.95 25.29 10.25
N ALA A 666 2.20 24.84 10.43
CA ALA A 666 3.06 25.21 11.56
C ALA A 666 3.97 26.42 11.24
N VAL A 667 3.67 27.19 10.20
CA VAL A 667 4.34 28.47 9.92
C VAL A 667 4.04 29.50 11.02
N ASP A 668 4.97 30.43 11.25
CA ASP A 668 4.70 31.58 12.11
C ASP A 668 3.70 32.52 11.42
N ILE A 669 2.43 32.44 11.84
CA ILE A 669 1.31 33.21 11.29
C ILE A 669 1.56 34.73 11.39
N SER A 670 2.33 35.20 12.38
CA SER A 670 2.66 36.63 12.53
C SER A 670 3.57 37.17 11.41
N LYS A 671 4.20 36.28 10.63
CA LYS A 671 5.05 36.64 9.48
C LYS A 671 4.31 36.54 8.13
N LEU A 672 3.08 36.07 8.10
CA LEU A 672 2.30 35.96 6.87
C LEU A 672 1.73 37.32 6.45
N LYS A 673 1.72 37.58 5.14
CA LYS A 673 1.11 38.79 4.57
C LYS A 673 -0.38 38.56 4.39
N LEU A 674 -1.22 39.31 5.10
CA LEU A 674 -2.66 39.23 4.92
C LEU A 674 -3.10 39.87 3.58
N PRO A 675 -4.07 39.27 2.85
CA PRO A 675 -4.67 39.86 1.66
C PRO A 675 -5.60 41.03 2.02
N ALA A 676 -5.93 41.85 1.02
CA ALA A 676 -6.75 43.04 1.23
C ALA A 676 -8.16 42.70 1.75
N GLY A 677 -8.53 43.25 2.91
CA GLY A 677 -9.81 42.99 3.55
C GLY A 677 -9.87 41.76 4.46
N ALA A 678 -8.75 41.04 4.65
CA ALA A 678 -8.62 40.06 5.73
C ALA A 678 -8.45 40.77 7.08
N THR A 679 -9.06 40.20 8.13
CA THR A 679 -9.00 40.69 9.52
C THR A 679 -8.05 39.84 10.39
N GLY A 680 -7.48 38.76 9.85
CA GLY A 680 -6.56 37.87 10.56
C GLY A 680 -6.21 36.63 9.73
N ALA A 681 -5.60 35.63 10.38
CA ALA A 681 -5.30 34.32 9.80
C ALA A 681 -5.29 33.24 10.89
N THR A 682 -5.51 31.98 10.52
CA THR A 682 -5.43 30.83 11.44
C THR A 682 -5.03 29.55 10.70
N ALA A 683 -4.36 28.64 11.40
CA ALA A 683 -4.30 27.24 11.00
C ALA A 683 -5.72 26.62 11.10
N VAL A 684 -6.01 25.63 10.26
CA VAL A 684 -7.27 24.88 10.27
C VAL A 684 -7.03 23.37 10.13
N PRO A 685 -7.88 22.51 10.75
CA PRO A 685 -7.77 21.06 10.66
C PRO A 685 -8.14 20.52 9.27
N TYR A 686 -7.67 19.32 8.94
CA TYR A 686 -8.10 18.58 7.74
C TYR A 686 -9.63 18.46 7.59
N ASP A 687 -10.35 18.30 8.70
CA ASP A 687 -11.82 18.25 8.76
C ASP A 687 -12.52 19.54 8.26
N ALA A 688 -11.81 20.66 8.18
CA ALA A 688 -12.32 21.90 7.59
C ALA A 688 -12.13 21.97 6.05
N ALA A 689 -11.32 21.08 5.47
CA ALA A 689 -10.97 21.07 4.04
C ALA A 689 -11.57 19.90 3.26
N THR A 690 -11.89 18.79 3.93
CA THR A 690 -12.51 17.60 3.33
C THR A 690 -13.46 16.91 4.32
N HIS A 691 -14.67 16.56 3.88
CA HIS A 691 -15.57 15.68 4.63
C HIS A 691 -14.99 14.27 4.81
N GLY A 692 -13.97 13.91 4.01
CA GLY A 692 -13.13 12.71 4.15
C GLY A 692 -12.24 12.70 5.40
N ARG A 693 -12.09 13.85 6.09
CA ARG A 693 -11.20 14.05 7.25
C ARG A 693 -9.73 13.76 6.92
N ASP A 694 -8.93 13.47 7.96
CA ASP A 694 -7.52 13.05 7.85
C ASP A 694 -7.30 11.58 7.39
N TYR A 695 -8.36 10.82 7.06
CA TYR A 695 -8.24 9.41 6.68
C TYR A 695 -7.60 9.25 5.30
N TRP A 696 -6.67 8.30 5.15
CA TRP A 696 -5.87 8.05 3.92
C TRP A 696 -4.95 9.20 3.47
N LEU A 697 -4.93 10.31 4.20
CA LEU A 697 -3.99 11.42 4.02
C LEU A 697 -2.81 11.23 4.99
N SER A 698 -1.67 11.89 4.77
CA SER A 698 -0.44 11.64 5.55
C SER A 698 -0.62 11.61 7.07
N PRO A 699 -1.26 12.59 7.74
CA PRO A 699 -1.53 12.51 9.18
C PRO A 699 -2.21 11.23 9.66
N GLY A 700 -3.03 10.60 8.81
CA GLY A 700 -3.79 9.40 9.14
C GLY A 700 -3.14 8.08 8.76
N ALA A 701 -1.97 8.11 8.12
CA ALA A 701 -1.23 6.95 7.63
C ALA A 701 0.11 6.78 8.40
N PRO A 702 0.58 5.54 8.64
CA PRO A 702 1.81 5.29 9.40
C PRO A 702 3.06 5.89 8.73
N HIS A 703 4.04 6.27 9.55
CA HIS A 703 5.37 6.71 9.09
C HIS A 703 6.47 5.83 9.67
N CYS A 704 7.55 5.58 8.91
CA CYS A 704 8.80 5.06 9.47
C CYS A 704 9.29 5.98 10.61
N ALA A 705 9.12 7.30 10.46
CA ALA A 705 9.38 8.31 11.48
C ALA A 705 8.55 8.17 12.78
N ASP A 706 7.54 7.30 12.86
CA ASP A 706 6.85 7.00 14.12
C ASP A 706 7.74 6.14 15.04
N CYS A 707 8.49 5.18 14.46
CA CYS A 707 9.25 4.15 15.20
C CYS A 707 10.78 4.19 15.02
N HIS A 708 11.27 4.73 13.90
CA HIS A 708 12.69 4.80 13.57
C HIS A 708 13.31 6.16 13.94
N ALA A 709 14.63 6.14 14.17
CA ALA A 709 15.44 7.32 14.42
C ALA A 709 16.02 7.86 13.09
N ALA A 710 16.20 9.18 13.01
CA ALA A 710 16.92 9.79 11.90
C ALA A 710 18.35 9.19 11.76
N PRO A 711 18.86 8.97 10.53
CA PRO A 711 18.27 9.35 9.24
C PRO A 711 17.32 8.32 8.59
N PHE A 712 16.93 7.25 9.28
CA PHE A 712 16.16 6.12 8.73
C PHE A 712 14.64 6.40 8.72
N VAL A 713 14.26 7.51 8.11
CA VAL A 713 12.92 8.11 8.16
C VAL A 713 12.54 8.68 6.79
N GLU A 714 11.28 9.03 6.57
CA GLU A 714 10.81 9.69 5.36
C GLU A 714 11.37 11.10 5.15
N GLY A 715 11.18 11.64 3.94
CA GLY A 715 11.41 13.06 3.65
C GLY A 715 10.26 13.96 4.13
N GLN A 716 10.39 15.27 3.94
CA GLN A 716 9.28 16.21 4.19
C GLN A 716 8.16 16.10 3.15
N GLY A 717 6.95 16.49 3.54
CA GLY A 717 5.79 16.63 2.67
C GLY A 717 5.78 17.91 1.83
N GLY A 718 4.61 18.31 1.34
CA GLY A 718 4.39 19.54 0.57
C GLY A 718 4.50 19.39 -0.95
N ARG A 719 5.10 18.30 -1.45
CA ARG A 719 5.11 17.99 -2.90
C ARG A 719 3.76 17.52 -3.42
N ALA A 720 2.97 16.84 -2.58
CA ALA A 720 1.67 16.26 -2.90
C ALA A 720 0.57 16.89 -2.03
N PHE A 721 0.65 18.20 -1.75
CA PHE A 721 -0.42 18.95 -1.08
C PHE A 721 -1.74 18.79 -1.87
N PRO A 722 -2.89 18.51 -1.22
CA PRO A 722 -3.15 18.55 0.24
C PRO A 722 -2.84 17.26 1.01
N ILE A 723 -2.36 16.20 0.35
CA ILE A 723 -2.13 14.88 0.97
C ILE A 723 -0.94 14.91 1.94
N ASN A 724 0.04 15.80 1.74
CA ASN A 724 1.15 16.06 2.67
C ASN A 724 1.53 17.56 2.75
N GLN A 725 2.02 18.01 3.91
CA GLN A 725 2.38 19.42 4.17
C GLN A 725 3.91 19.62 4.20
N PRO A 726 4.42 20.79 3.77
CA PRO A 726 5.80 21.19 4.06
C PRO A 726 5.99 21.35 5.58
N GLY A 727 7.20 21.10 6.10
CA GLY A 727 7.47 21.12 7.54
C GLY A 727 6.92 19.91 8.30
N LYS A 728 6.19 19.00 7.65
CA LYS A 728 5.74 17.72 8.20
C LYS A 728 6.47 16.58 7.52
N TYR A 729 6.44 15.39 8.12
CA TYR A 729 6.83 14.17 7.40
C TYR A 729 5.89 13.92 6.22
N SER A 730 6.42 13.27 5.18
CA SER A 730 5.64 12.63 4.13
C SER A 730 5.49 11.15 4.43
N VAL A 731 4.40 10.53 3.98
CA VAL A 731 4.31 9.07 3.86
C VAL A 731 5.32 8.51 2.85
N MET A 732 5.67 7.23 3.01
CA MET A 732 6.64 6.51 2.18
C MET A 732 6.41 6.63 0.66
N ARG A 733 5.16 6.53 0.18
CA ARG A 733 4.80 6.60 -1.26
C ARG A 733 5.29 7.87 -1.97
N TYR A 734 5.31 8.99 -1.26
CA TYR A 734 5.74 10.28 -1.80
C TYR A 734 7.22 10.58 -1.50
N SER A 735 7.91 9.73 -0.74
CA SER A 735 9.28 9.96 -0.27
C SER A 735 10.35 9.47 -1.25
N LYS A 736 11.41 10.29 -1.40
CA LYS A 736 12.57 10.04 -2.27
C LYS A 736 13.87 10.38 -1.54
N GLY A 737 14.79 9.42 -1.47
CA GLY A 737 16.07 9.52 -0.77
C GLY A 737 17.27 9.66 -1.71
N HIS A 738 18.20 8.71 -1.63
CA HIS A 738 19.46 8.72 -2.37
C HIS A 738 19.24 8.95 -3.88
N ALA A 739 19.93 9.95 -4.44
CA ALA A 739 19.86 10.33 -5.86
C ALA A 739 18.44 10.53 -6.45
N GLY A 740 17.41 10.76 -5.62
CA GLY A 740 16.02 10.89 -6.11
C GLY A 740 15.30 9.56 -6.39
N LEU A 741 15.88 8.43 -5.97
CA LEU A 741 15.19 7.15 -5.89
C LEU A 741 14.06 7.22 -4.86
N THR A 742 12.90 6.65 -5.15
CA THR A 742 11.82 6.50 -4.17
C THR A 742 12.23 5.54 -3.07
N CYS A 743 11.64 5.72 -1.88
CA CYS A 743 11.78 4.72 -0.81
C CYS A 743 11.32 3.33 -1.30
N GLN A 744 10.26 3.27 -2.12
CA GLN A 744 9.77 2.01 -2.70
C GLN A 744 10.80 1.34 -3.63
N SER A 745 11.50 2.11 -4.48
CA SER A 745 12.57 1.59 -5.35
C SER A 745 13.70 0.90 -4.58
N CYS A 746 13.92 1.22 -3.30
CA CYS A 746 14.97 0.60 -2.48
C CYS A 746 14.43 -0.45 -1.48
N HIS A 747 13.21 -0.27 -0.96
CA HIS A 747 12.63 -1.06 0.14
C HIS A 747 11.43 -1.94 -0.26
N GLU A 748 11.11 -1.98 -1.55
CA GLU A 748 9.83 -2.46 -2.09
C GLU A 748 8.62 -1.64 -1.61
N SER A 749 7.43 -2.01 -2.10
CA SER A 749 6.23 -1.21 -1.92
C SER A 749 5.56 -1.43 -0.57
N ILE A 750 4.72 -0.46 -0.16
CA ILE A 750 4.10 -0.41 1.17
C ILE A 750 3.32 -1.72 1.47
N HIS A 751 3.37 -2.18 2.72
CA HIS A 751 2.86 -3.48 3.21
C HIS A 751 3.44 -4.71 2.47
N GLY A 752 4.56 -4.53 1.78
CA GLY A 752 5.38 -5.57 1.15
C GLY A 752 6.86 -5.23 1.27
N LEU A 753 7.27 -4.64 2.40
CA LEU A 753 8.64 -4.23 2.64
C LEU A 753 9.58 -5.43 2.74
N TYR A 754 10.80 -5.28 2.20
CA TYR A 754 11.82 -6.32 2.29
C TYR A 754 12.17 -6.71 3.75
N PRO A 755 12.43 -8.00 4.03
CA PRO A 755 12.07 -9.17 3.22
C PRO A 755 10.61 -9.57 3.44
N VAL A 756 9.86 -9.73 2.35
CA VAL A 756 8.60 -10.48 2.38
C VAL A 756 8.87 -11.96 2.67
N THR A 757 7.88 -12.70 3.18
CA THR A 757 8.01 -14.17 3.27
C THR A 757 7.73 -14.83 1.91
N ALA A 758 8.66 -15.66 1.43
CA ALA A 758 8.58 -16.35 0.13
C ALA A 758 7.35 -17.27 -0.04
N THR A 759 6.67 -17.62 1.05
CA THR A 759 5.43 -18.43 1.08
C THR A 759 4.14 -17.60 1.14
N THR A 760 4.26 -16.28 1.16
CA THR A 760 3.15 -15.31 1.15
C THR A 760 3.18 -14.48 -0.13
N ASP A 761 4.33 -13.88 -0.47
CA ASP A 761 4.53 -13.11 -1.71
C ASP A 761 5.75 -13.64 -2.47
N VAL A 762 5.51 -14.60 -3.36
CA VAL A 762 6.54 -15.21 -4.21
C VAL A 762 7.18 -14.23 -5.18
N THR A 763 6.50 -13.14 -5.54
CA THR A 763 6.94 -12.26 -6.64
C THR A 763 7.85 -11.16 -6.13
N SER A 764 7.51 -10.50 -5.02
CA SER A 764 8.40 -9.57 -4.32
C SER A 764 9.69 -10.29 -3.86
N TYR A 765 9.57 -11.53 -3.38
CA TYR A 765 10.74 -12.33 -3.01
C TYR A 765 11.66 -12.63 -4.22
N LYS A 766 11.11 -12.98 -5.39
CA LYS A 766 11.92 -13.08 -6.64
C LYS A 766 12.53 -11.73 -7.02
N GLN A 767 11.77 -10.64 -6.85
CA GLN A 767 12.11 -9.32 -7.36
C GLN A 767 13.43 -8.82 -6.78
N ALA A 768 13.63 -8.97 -5.47
CA ALA A 768 14.88 -8.65 -4.75
C ALA A 768 16.13 -9.22 -5.44
N ALA A 769 16.08 -10.52 -5.77
CA ALA A 769 17.21 -11.29 -6.30
C ALA A 769 17.57 -10.90 -7.74
N GLN A 770 16.78 -10.07 -8.42
CA GLN A 770 17.12 -9.52 -9.74
C GLN A 770 18.21 -8.45 -9.65
N TYR A 771 18.26 -7.70 -8.54
CA TYR A 771 19.10 -6.52 -8.39
C TYR A 771 20.38 -6.79 -7.59
N ASN A 772 20.25 -7.39 -6.40
CA ASN A 772 21.35 -7.61 -5.46
C ASN A 772 22.34 -8.68 -6.00
N PRO A 773 23.62 -8.35 -6.28
CA PRO A 773 24.56 -9.32 -6.88
C PRO A 773 24.94 -10.49 -5.97
N ASP A 774 24.71 -10.36 -4.66
CA ASP A 774 24.90 -11.43 -3.67
C ASP A 774 23.66 -12.34 -3.50
N GLY A 775 22.58 -12.07 -4.24
CA GLY A 775 21.33 -12.84 -4.17
C GLY A 775 20.51 -12.64 -2.89
N SER A 776 20.82 -11.62 -2.08
CA SER A 776 20.07 -11.35 -0.85
C SER A 776 18.70 -10.70 -1.11
N HIS A 777 17.69 -11.07 -0.29
CA HIS A 777 16.30 -10.62 -0.45
C HIS A 777 15.95 -9.42 0.45
N GLY A 778 16.96 -8.66 0.84
CA GLY A 778 16.82 -7.39 1.55
C GLY A 778 16.83 -6.16 0.63
N PRO A 779 16.73 -4.94 1.18
CA PRO A 779 16.79 -3.68 0.46
C PRO A 779 17.97 -3.56 -0.51
N LEU A 780 17.79 -2.77 -1.57
CA LEU A 780 18.80 -2.58 -2.61
C LEU A 780 20.16 -2.18 -2.03
N LYS A 781 21.14 -3.08 -2.17
CA LYS A 781 22.52 -2.83 -1.74
C LYS A 781 23.24 -1.92 -2.75
N CYS A 782 24.26 -1.22 -2.28
CA CYS A 782 25.12 -0.38 -3.12
C CYS A 782 25.65 -1.11 -4.37
N ALA A 783 25.97 -2.41 -4.24
CA ALA A 783 26.48 -3.25 -5.32
C ALA A 783 25.50 -3.47 -6.47
N SER A 784 24.19 -3.25 -6.26
CA SER A 784 23.17 -3.39 -7.31
C SER A 784 23.32 -2.32 -8.39
N CYS A 785 23.86 -1.15 -8.06
CA CYS A 785 24.06 -0.03 -8.99
C CYS A 785 25.53 0.38 -9.16
N HIS A 786 26.37 0.28 -8.12
CA HIS A 786 27.79 0.65 -8.15
C HIS A 786 28.71 -0.57 -8.20
N GLU A 787 29.94 -0.40 -8.72
CA GLU A 787 31.02 -1.31 -8.34
C GLU A 787 31.45 -1.04 -6.89
N THR A 788 31.48 -2.08 -6.06
CA THR A 788 31.81 -2.00 -4.63
C THR A 788 33.05 -2.80 -4.28
N ASN A 789 33.69 -2.42 -3.18
CA ASN A 789 34.72 -3.25 -2.56
C ASN A 789 34.10 -4.49 -1.87
N LYS A 790 34.97 -5.33 -1.32
CA LYS A 790 34.61 -6.56 -0.59
C LYS A 790 33.73 -6.39 0.66
N VAL A 791 33.45 -5.16 1.11
CA VAL A 791 32.49 -4.87 2.21
C VAL A 791 31.23 -4.18 1.70
N GLY A 792 30.98 -4.20 0.38
CA GLY A 792 29.74 -3.66 -0.21
C GLY A 792 29.69 -2.13 -0.31
N VAL A 793 30.78 -1.42 -0.05
CA VAL A 793 30.82 0.07 -0.16
C VAL A 793 31.32 0.48 -1.56
N PRO A 794 30.69 1.45 -2.25
CA PRO A 794 31.11 1.90 -3.58
C PRO A 794 32.57 2.33 -3.65
N LEU A 795 33.28 1.89 -4.69
CA LEU A 795 34.71 2.24 -4.89
C LEU A 795 34.93 3.74 -5.14
N ILE A 796 33.90 4.44 -5.61
CA ILE A 796 33.89 5.90 -5.81
C ILE A 796 33.86 6.70 -4.49
N ALA A 797 33.57 6.06 -3.35
CA ALA A 797 33.48 6.73 -2.05
C ALA A 797 34.85 7.13 -1.48
N LYS A 798 35.37 8.29 -1.91
CA LYS A 798 36.69 8.78 -1.48
C LYS A 798 36.73 9.08 0.02
N LYS A 799 37.67 8.47 0.76
CA LYS A 799 37.83 8.57 2.23
C LYS A 799 37.83 9.99 2.84
N LYS A 800 38.19 11.04 2.08
CA LYS A 800 38.21 12.44 2.54
C LYS A 800 36.90 13.19 2.31
N GLU A 801 36.10 12.75 1.35
CA GLU A 801 34.85 13.39 0.93
C GLU A 801 33.63 12.67 1.52
N HIS A 802 33.74 11.35 1.69
CA HIS A 802 32.67 10.47 2.15
C HIS A 802 32.95 10.06 3.60
N VAL A 803 32.53 10.93 4.51
CA VAL A 803 32.74 10.85 5.96
C VAL A 803 31.40 11.09 6.66
N TRP A 804 31.10 10.30 7.70
CA TRP A 804 29.93 10.49 8.56
C TRP A 804 30.39 10.49 10.03
N ASP A 805 29.95 11.47 10.82
CA ASP A 805 30.36 11.69 12.23
C ASP A 805 31.88 11.54 12.46
N GLY A 806 32.67 12.15 11.57
CA GLY A 806 34.14 12.11 11.58
C GLY A 806 34.79 10.80 11.11
N LYS A 807 34.00 9.75 10.80
CA LYS A 807 34.47 8.43 10.38
C LYS A 807 34.36 8.24 8.86
N PRO A 808 35.43 7.83 8.14
CA PRO A 808 35.37 7.56 6.70
C PRO A 808 34.55 6.31 6.37
N ILE A 809 33.60 6.39 5.42
CA ILE A 809 32.64 5.31 5.16
C ILE A 809 33.20 4.13 4.35
N LEU A 810 34.34 4.30 3.66
CA LEU A 810 34.81 3.35 2.63
C LEU A 810 34.97 1.90 3.11
N ASN A 811 35.21 1.69 4.41
CA ASN A 811 35.43 0.36 4.99
C ASN A 811 34.29 -0.13 5.90
N ASP A 812 33.16 0.59 5.96
CA ASP A 812 32.04 0.31 6.87
C ASP A 812 30.70 0.45 6.12
N PHE A 813 30.04 -0.68 5.86
CA PHE A 813 28.78 -0.72 5.12
C PHE A 813 27.64 -0.01 5.86
N ASN A 814 27.52 -0.22 7.17
CA ASN A 814 26.42 0.35 7.95
C ASN A 814 26.58 1.87 8.07
N LEU A 815 27.82 2.35 8.22
CA LEU A 815 28.12 3.78 8.17
C LEU A 815 27.91 4.37 6.77
N ALA A 816 28.21 3.63 5.69
CA ALA A 816 27.92 4.06 4.33
C ALA A 816 26.40 4.16 4.05
N VAL A 817 25.61 3.21 4.54
CA VAL A 817 24.14 3.26 4.47
C VAL A 817 23.59 4.41 5.34
N THR A 818 24.15 4.65 6.53
CA THR A 818 23.79 5.80 7.38
C THR A 818 24.07 7.12 6.66
N TRP A 819 25.27 7.26 6.06
CA TRP A 819 25.65 8.42 5.25
C TRP A 819 24.73 8.59 4.04
N MET A 820 24.36 7.51 3.36
CA MET A 820 23.47 7.54 2.19
C MET A 820 22.10 8.14 2.52
N HIS A 821 21.52 7.80 3.67
CA HIS A 821 20.28 8.39 4.16
C HIS A 821 20.48 9.84 4.64
N GLY A 822 21.45 10.08 5.53
CA GLY A 822 21.63 11.39 6.18
C GLY A 822 22.24 12.49 5.28
N SER A 823 22.79 12.12 4.12
CA SER A 823 23.25 13.03 3.07
C SER A 823 22.25 13.23 1.93
N ALA A 824 21.15 12.48 1.92
CA ALA A 824 20.09 12.66 0.93
C ALA A 824 19.54 14.10 0.98
N LYS A 825 19.27 14.68 -0.19
CA LYS A 825 18.54 15.94 -0.25
C LYS A 825 17.12 15.67 0.21
N ASP A 826 16.65 16.43 1.18
CA ASP A 826 15.24 16.45 1.54
C ASP A 826 14.45 17.05 0.38
N LEU A 827 13.68 16.22 -0.31
CA LEU A 827 12.96 16.55 -1.55
C LEU A 827 11.51 17.01 -1.31
N GLY A 828 11.14 17.24 -0.05
CA GLY A 828 9.88 17.87 0.31
C GLY A 828 9.66 19.21 -0.40
N GLY A 829 8.40 19.61 -0.49
CA GLY A 829 8.04 20.89 -1.08
C GLY A 829 8.63 22.02 -0.25
N ALA A 830 9.05 23.10 -0.93
CA ALA A 830 9.07 24.38 -0.24
C ALA A 830 7.64 24.70 0.22
N VAL A 831 7.50 25.56 1.24
CA VAL A 831 6.22 26.27 1.41
C VAL A 831 5.93 26.96 0.07
N PRO A 832 4.75 26.71 -0.56
CA PRO A 832 4.36 27.45 -1.75
C PRO A 832 4.49 28.94 -1.46
N LYS A 833 5.13 29.67 -2.37
CA LYS A 833 5.10 31.12 -2.36
C LYS A 833 3.97 31.53 -3.27
N ASP A 834 2.98 32.18 -2.67
CA ASP A 834 1.81 32.77 -3.33
C ASP A 834 2.20 33.67 -4.54
#